data_AF-A0A814W1B3-F1
#
_entry.id   AF-A0A814W1B3-F1
#
_cell.length_a   1.000
_cell.length_b   1.000
_cell.length_c   1.000
_cell.angle_alpha   90.00
_cell.angle_beta   90.00
_cell.angle_gamma   90.00
#
_symmetry.space_group_name_H-M   'P 1'
#
loop_
_entity.id
_entity.type
_entity.pdbx_description
1 polymer ?
#
loop_
_entity_poly.entity_id
_entity_poly.type
_entity_poly.pdbx_seq_one_letter_code
_entity_poly.pdbx_strand_id
1 'polypeptide(L)'
;MINQSWSIELWDQFENVSKYTEKSLQFCEKYESFLKERSTIEDDYAKALKKLTKTYAPKLKEQEEFYNKYSYTIAFCSTLKELHDLALQHEIIAENLREHTIKKVQLTIKECREQRKKCLDEYNKIKRQLDKQYDLLTKSLRKYEECFESARRAKENYEKAHEDLDLSRVQLEKARDLMTFKTKTCDDAHINYSSQVSQYNDIQHLFYEQQLPNILLDLQQLDQKRSDELKNIYFHFIQSHVEVLPRIQKCLDEMSKQTEQLNSYNDSQVVIDEYKSGYTIPSDEKVIDFNADDLPSILYNGHDQQIYNEFTRSNTLRSTNSECSHPNGIATIYAPSSHISRTQTLMRISGIKARKSNGATSTIRKFFGNSTQKKLSNTANNGMAMVNAPFSSLPPAQRMRKFQEQILNCKNELEKKQKAKEGLTKMKIVFQENPKFGDEQNVTQQIMTLDENIEKLLAEIKRFEAYISEIERARISTPSDIDLSLHSHPIYDSDQSTSNHNHSSSSQNRSSLYFRQHARKFMNINRRWSTTVCPPDIPEDNIYDQPNEFHCLPSITSMTVNQSDTTVHDGNGSFEDEDNDVDQTESSYHEPLNQENHIKACVLYDFNGHGINGCQYINAASINVGENIEILEDDRGDGWTRIKKSDGSAGFVPSSYIRIDSQILSTSSSLQMESGRF
;
A
#
# COMPACT_ATOMS: atom_id res chain seq x y z
N MET A 1 -7.56 12.90 -31.77
CA MET A 1 -6.60 11.86 -31.32
C MET A 1 -7.08 10.54 -31.88
N ILE A 2 -6.23 9.78 -32.58
CA ILE A 2 -6.59 8.42 -33.01
C ILE A 2 -6.70 7.59 -31.73
N ASN A 3 -7.86 7.00 -31.48
CA ASN A 3 -8.11 6.20 -30.28
C ASN A 3 -7.27 4.92 -30.37
N GLN A 4 -6.15 4.87 -29.64
CA GLN A 4 -5.31 3.67 -29.56
C GLN A 4 -6.13 2.53 -28.92
N SER A 5 -6.14 1.36 -29.55
CA SER A 5 -6.87 0.17 -29.07
C SER A 5 -5.98 -1.06 -29.08
N TRP A 6 -6.22 -1.96 -28.12
CA TRP A 6 -5.53 -3.25 -28.04
C TRP A 6 -5.72 -4.08 -29.30
N SER A 7 -6.86 -3.95 -29.96
CA SER A 7 -7.18 -4.68 -31.19
C SER A 7 -6.24 -4.35 -32.35
N ILE A 8 -5.64 -3.15 -32.37
CA ILE A 8 -4.74 -2.67 -33.42
C ILE A 8 -3.29 -2.73 -32.95
N GLU A 9 -3.00 -2.19 -31.76
CA GLU A 9 -1.62 -1.99 -31.29
C GLU A 9 -0.99 -3.28 -30.70
N LEU A 10 -1.82 -4.25 -30.29
CA LEU A 10 -1.40 -5.44 -29.54
C LEU A 10 -1.76 -6.75 -30.26
N TRP A 11 -1.91 -6.71 -31.59
CA TRP A 11 -2.30 -7.86 -32.42
C TRP A 11 -1.37 -9.07 -32.29
N ASP A 12 -0.10 -8.88 -31.93
CA ASP A 12 0.88 -9.96 -31.71
C ASP A 12 1.17 -10.23 -30.22
N GLN A 13 0.52 -9.51 -29.30
CA GLN A 13 0.82 -9.51 -27.86
C GLN A 13 -0.22 -10.24 -27.00
N PHE A 14 -1.02 -11.15 -27.57
CA PHE A 14 -2.10 -11.82 -26.83
C PHE A 14 -1.65 -12.47 -25.52
N GLU A 15 -0.48 -13.12 -25.47
CA GLU A 15 0.04 -13.73 -24.24
C GLU A 15 0.28 -12.70 -23.12
N ASN A 16 0.75 -11.52 -23.48
CA ASN A 16 1.02 -10.45 -22.52
C ASN A 16 -0.29 -9.85 -22.01
N VAL A 17 -1.29 -9.67 -22.89
CA VAL A 17 -2.64 -9.26 -22.50
C VAL A 17 -3.30 -10.30 -21.58
N SER A 18 -3.16 -11.59 -21.89
CA SER A 18 -3.67 -12.68 -21.06
C SER A 18 -3.03 -12.70 -19.66
N LYS A 19 -1.71 -12.50 -19.58
CA LYS A 19 -0.98 -12.38 -18.29
C LYS A 19 -1.38 -11.12 -17.52
N TYR A 20 -1.55 -10.00 -18.21
CA TYR A 20 -1.95 -8.73 -17.60
C TYR A 20 -3.35 -8.83 -16.97
N THR A 21 -4.33 -9.32 -17.73
CA THR A 21 -5.71 -9.48 -17.25
C THR A 21 -5.79 -10.45 -16.06
N GLU A 22 -4.98 -11.51 -16.02
CA GLU A 22 -4.86 -12.37 -14.83
C GLU A 22 -4.31 -11.61 -13.61
N LYS A 23 -3.20 -10.88 -13.78
CA LYS A 23 -2.61 -10.08 -12.68
C LYS A 23 -3.57 -9.04 -12.14
N SER A 24 -4.36 -8.41 -13.01
CA SER A 24 -5.37 -7.43 -12.62
C SER A 24 -6.46 -8.04 -11.72
N LEU A 25 -6.86 -9.29 -12.00
CA LEU A 25 -7.82 -10.02 -11.16
C LEU A 25 -7.21 -10.47 -9.84
N GLN A 26 -5.96 -10.94 -9.85
CA GLN A 26 -5.24 -11.27 -8.62
C GLN A 26 -5.11 -10.07 -7.68
N PHE A 27 -4.95 -8.87 -8.24
CA PHE A 27 -4.99 -7.65 -7.44
C PHE A 27 -6.35 -7.42 -6.78
N CYS A 28 -7.46 -7.61 -7.52
CA CYS A 28 -8.80 -7.50 -6.95
C CYS A 28 -9.01 -8.50 -5.80
N GLU A 29 -8.52 -9.74 -5.91
CA GLU A 29 -8.57 -10.75 -4.83
C GLU A 29 -7.73 -10.35 -3.61
N LYS A 30 -6.58 -9.72 -3.83
CA LYS A 30 -5.77 -9.15 -2.75
C LYS A 30 -6.54 -8.04 -2.04
N TYR A 31 -7.22 -7.17 -2.79
CA TYR A 31 -8.02 -6.09 -2.23
C TYR A 31 -9.24 -6.61 -1.47
N GLU A 32 -9.89 -7.68 -1.95
CA GLU A 32 -10.95 -8.39 -1.22
C GLU A 32 -10.46 -8.89 0.15
N SER A 33 -9.29 -9.54 0.18
CA SER A 33 -8.68 -10.02 1.43
C SER A 33 -8.39 -8.87 2.40
N PHE A 34 -7.85 -7.76 1.90
CA PHE A 34 -7.64 -6.54 2.70
C PHE A 34 -8.95 -6.02 3.30
N LEU A 35 -10.03 -5.94 2.52
CA LEU A 35 -11.32 -5.47 3.02
C LEU A 35 -11.90 -6.39 4.10
N LYS A 36 -11.73 -7.71 3.96
CA LYS A 36 -12.15 -8.68 4.99
C LYS A 36 -11.43 -8.44 6.31
N GLU A 37 -10.10 -8.34 6.26
CA GLU A 37 -9.30 -8.03 7.45
C GLU A 37 -9.70 -6.69 8.06
N ARG A 38 -9.88 -5.66 7.22
CA ARG A 38 -10.31 -4.33 7.65
C ARG A 38 -11.67 -4.35 8.37
N SER A 39 -12.64 -5.09 7.84
CA SER A 39 -13.96 -5.25 8.47
C SER A 39 -13.88 -6.01 9.79
N THR A 40 -13.08 -7.07 9.88
CA THR A 40 -12.88 -7.82 11.13
C THR A 40 -12.29 -6.93 12.22
N ILE A 41 -11.30 -6.09 11.88
CA ILE A 41 -10.71 -5.14 12.84
C ILE A 41 -11.75 -4.16 13.39
N GLU A 42 -12.62 -3.61 12.53
CA GLU A 42 -13.70 -2.72 12.98
C GLU A 42 -14.70 -3.43 13.90
N ASP A 43 -15.08 -4.64 13.53
CA ASP A 43 -16.03 -5.47 14.29
C ASP A 43 -15.48 -5.81 15.69
N ASP A 44 -14.20 -6.16 15.77
CA ASP A 44 -13.52 -6.49 17.02
C ASP A 44 -13.35 -5.24 17.91
N TYR A 45 -13.04 -4.09 17.32
CA TYR A 45 -13.00 -2.80 18.04
C TYR A 45 -14.36 -2.44 18.64
N ALA A 46 -15.42 -2.52 17.85
CA ALA A 46 -16.79 -2.28 18.31
C ALA A 46 -17.19 -3.23 19.44
N LYS A 47 -16.89 -4.53 19.32
CA LYS A 47 -17.15 -5.53 20.38
C LYS A 47 -16.40 -5.21 21.67
N ALA A 48 -15.13 -4.83 21.57
CA ALA A 48 -14.31 -4.46 22.72
C ALA A 48 -14.90 -3.26 23.46
N LEU A 49 -15.30 -2.21 22.73
CA LEU A 49 -15.95 -1.03 23.32
C LEU A 49 -17.30 -1.35 23.95
N LYS A 50 -18.17 -2.11 23.27
CA LYS A 50 -19.47 -2.54 23.84
C LYS A 50 -19.30 -3.35 25.13
N LYS A 51 -18.28 -4.20 25.18
CA LYS A 51 -17.95 -4.97 26.40
C LYS A 51 -17.46 -4.05 27.52
N LEU A 52 -16.63 -3.06 27.20
CA LEU A 52 -16.14 -2.06 28.14
C LEU A 52 -17.32 -1.30 28.77
N THR A 53 -18.19 -0.71 27.95
CA THR A 53 -19.32 0.10 28.46
C THR A 53 -20.28 -0.73 29.30
N LYS A 54 -20.60 -1.96 28.89
CA LYS A 54 -21.42 -2.89 29.68
C LYS A 54 -20.77 -3.32 31.01
N THR A 55 -19.44 -3.37 31.08
CA THR A 55 -18.73 -3.80 32.29
C THR A 55 -18.87 -2.76 33.41
N TYR A 56 -18.80 -1.49 33.05
CA TYR A 56 -18.82 -0.33 33.96
C TYR A 56 -20.20 0.31 34.13
N ALA A 57 -21.20 -0.07 33.33
CA ALA A 57 -22.58 0.36 33.51
C ALA A 57 -23.14 -0.05 34.89
N PRO A 58 -24.01 0.77 35.51
CA PRO A 58 -24.70 0.43 36.77
C PRO A 58 -25.50 -0.87 36.64
N LYS A 59 -25.49 -1.74 37.67
CA LYS A 59 -26.09 -3.10 37.60
C LYS A 59 -27.25 -3.34 38.56
N LEU A 60 -27.42 -2.50 39.58
CA LEU A 60 -28.41 -2.66 40.65
C LEU A 60 -29.22 -1.37 40.80
N LYS A 61 -30.51 -1.50 41.16
CA LYS A 61 -31.40 -0.34 41.35
C LYS A 61 -30.90 0.66 42.40
N GLU A 62 -30.34 0.19 43.52
CA GLU A 62 -29.72 1.05 44.55
C GLU A 62 -28.45 1.74 44.03
N GLN A 63 -27.72 1.12 43.10
CA GLN A 63 -26.59 1.77 42.45
C GLN A 63 -27.08 2.83 41.46
N GLU A 64 -28.13 2.57 40.69
CA GLU A 64 -28.72 3.55 39.76
C GLU A 64 -29.16 4.83 40.48
N GLU A 65 -29.67 4.71 41.71
CA GLU A 65 -30.05 5.87 42.51
C GLU A 65 -28.84 6.77 42.83
N PHE A 66 -27.69 6.18 43.19
CA PHE A 66 -26.43 6.91 43.37
C PHE A 66 -25.88 7.49 42.06
N TYR A 67 -25.94 6.73 40.96
CA TYR A 67 -25.42 7.16 39.66
C TYR A 67 -26.23 8.28 39.01
N ASN A 68 -27.46 8.51 39.46
CA ASN A 68 -28.32 9.61 38.99
C ASN A 68 -28.36 10.81 39.94
N LYS A 69 -27.56 10.79 41.01
CA LYS A 69 -27.66 11.77 42.10
C LYS A 69 -26.67 12.91 41.99
N TYR A 70 -25.43 12.61 41.57
CA TYR A 70 -24.35 13.57 41.53
C TYR A 70 -23.97 13.89 40.09
N SER A 71 -23.63 15.14 39.82
CA SER A 71 -23.27 15.62 38.48
C SER A 71 -22.13 14.80 37.87
N TYR A 72 -21.13 14.42 38.69
CA TYR A 72 -20.01 13.59 38.24
C TYR A 72 -20.39 12.14 37.89
N THR A 73 -21.35 11.54 38.59
CA THR A 73 -21.81 10.18 38.26
C THR A 73 -22.68 10.16 37.02
N ILE A 74 -23.54 11.18 36.87
CA ILE A 74 -24.36 11.39 35.68
C ILE A 74 -23.47 11.58 34.45
N ALA A 75 -22.46 12.46 34.52
CA ALA A 75 -21.54 12.71 33.42
C ALA A 75 -20.78 11.43 33.00
N PHE A 76 -20.37 10.60 33.96
CA PHE A 76 -19.77 9.29 33.68
C PHE A 76 -20.74 8.34 32.98
N CYS A 77 -21.98 8.22 33.47
CA CYS A 77 -23.01 7.40 32.83
C CYS A 77 -23.33 7.86 31.40
N SER A 78 -23.44 9.17 31.17
CA SER A 78 -23.59 9.74 29.83
C SER A 78 -22.40 9.40 28.94
N THR A 79 -21.17 9.51 29.45
CA THR A 79 -19.96 9.12 28.71
C THR A 79 -19.98 7.64 28.30
N LEU A 80 -20.39 6.73 29.20
CA LEU A 80 -20.51 5.31 28.89
C LEU A 80 -21.57 5.04 27.80
N LYS A 81 -22.67 5.80 27.80
CA LYS A 81 -23.71 5.71 26.78
C LYS A 81 -23.21 6.18 25.42
N GLU A 82 -22.61 7.37 25.35
CA GLU A 82 -22.09 7.90 24.08
C GLU A 82 -20.93 7.03 23.54
N LEU A 83 -20.12 6.41 24.39
CA LEU A 83 -19.09 5.45 23.98
C LEU A 83 -19.70 4.14 23.44
N HIS A 84 -20.86 3.73 23.95
CA HIS A 84 -21.61 2.60 23.41
C HIS A 84 -22.15 2.92 22.02
N ASP A 85 -22.72 4.12 21.85
CA ASP A 85 -23.25 4.58 20.56
C ASP A 85 -22.15 4.76 19.51
N LEU A 86 -20.96 5.19 19.91
CA LEU A 86 -19.74 5.20 19.07
C LEU A 86 -19.39 3.78 18.62
N ALA A 87 -19.41 2.81 19.53
CA ALA A 87 -19.14 1.41 19.20
C ALA A 87 -20.14 0.86 18.16
N LEU A 88 -21.42 1.25 18.26
CA LEU A 88 -22.43 0.90 17.26
C LEU A 88 -22.13 1.50 15.89
N GLN A 89 -21.57 2.71 15.82
CA GLN A 89 -21.14 3.29 14.53
C GLN A 89 -20.01 2.48 13.88
N HIS A 90 -19.03 2.03 14.66
CA HIS A 90 -17.96 1.16 14.14
C HIS A 90 -18.47 -0.21 13.67
N GLU A 91 -19.48 -0.77 14.34
CA GLU A 91 -20.16 -1.98 13.89
C GLU A 91 -20.87 -1.77 12.54
N ILE A 92 -21.51 -0.61 12.34
CA ILE A 92 -22.13 -0.22 11.06
C ILE A 92 -21.08 -0.13 9.94
N ILE A 93 -19.90 0.46 10.20
CA ILE A 93 -18.79 0.45 9.22
C ILE A 93 -18.46 -0.99 8.84
N ALA A 94 -18.24 -1.86 9.84
CA ALA A 94 -17.87 -3.24 9.62
C ALA A 94 -18.91 -4.00 8.78
N GLU A 95 -20.20 -3.78 9.05
CA GLU A 95 -21.33 -4.34 8.31
C GLU A 95 -21.40 -3.82 6.87
N ASN A 96 -21.29 -2.50 6.67
CA ASN A 96 -21.30 -1.89 5.33
C ASN A 96 -20.15 -2.39 4.46
N LEU A 97 -18.96 -2.57 5.04
CA LEU A 97 -17.83 -3.17 4.35
C LEU A 97 -18.13 -4.62 3.93
N ARG A 98 -18.75 -5.44 4.78
CA ARG A 98 -19.11 -6.84 4.48
C ARG A 98 -20.20 -6.96 3.43
N GLU A 99 -21.29 -6.23 3.64
CA GLU A 99 -22.52 -6.41 2.89
C GLU A 99 -22.48 -5.70 1.53
N HIS A 100 -21.87 -4.52 1.46
CA HIS A 100 -21.89 -3.73 0.22
C HIS A 100 -20.55 -3.80 -0.52
N THR A 101 -19.44 -3.53 0.18
CA THR A 101 -18.13 -3.37 -0.50
C THR A 101 -17.53 -4.73 -0.88
N ILE A 102 -17.39 -5.66 0.06
CA ILE A 102 -16.79 -6.98 -0.17
C ILE A 102 -17.62 -7.80 -1.15
N LYS A 103 -18.95 -7.85 -0.99
CA LYS A 103 -19.83 -8.57 -1.93
C LYS A 103 -19.75 -8.02 -3.36
N LYS A 104 -19.65 -6.69 -3.52
CA LYS A 104 -19.47 -6.08 -4.85
C LYS A 104 -18.14 -6.46 -5.47
N VAL A 105 -17.03 -6.43 -4.72
CA VAL A 105 -15.72 -6.92 -5.19
C VAL A 105 -15.79 -8.37 -5.65
N GLN A 106 -16.39 -9.25 -4.84
CA GLN A 106 -16.55 -10.67 -5.16
C GLN A 106 -17.35 -10.89 -6.45
N LEU A 107 -18.44 -10.15 -6.62
CA LEU A 107 -19.27 -10.20 -7.82
C LEU A 107 -18.45 -9.76 -9.05
N THR A 108 -17.74 -8.63 -8.97
CA THR A 108 -16.89 -8.12 -10.06
C THR A 108 -15.80 -9.14 -10.44
N ILE A 109 -15.12 -9.75 -9.47
CA ILE A 109 -14.11 -10.80 -9.72
C ILE A 109 -14.74 -11.98 -10.46
N LYS A 110 -15.92 -12.45 -10.02
CA LYS A 110 -16.61 -13.59 -10.62
C LYS A 110 -17.00 -13.31 -12.07
N GLU A 111 -17.66 -12.19 -12.34
CA GLU A 111 -18.08 -11.80 -13.69
C GLU A 111 -16.88 -11.65 -14.63
N CYS A 112 -15.82 -10.96 -14.17
CA CYS A 112 -14.65 -10.72 -14.99
C CYS A 112 -13.90 -12.01 -15.31
N ARG A 113 -13.80 -12.94 -14.35
CA ARG A 113 -13.16 -14.25 -14.53
C ARG A 113 -13.93 -15.10 -15.54
N GLU A 114 -15.26 -15.07 -15.52
CA GLU A 114 -16.09 -15.79 -16.48
C GLU A 114 -15.94 -15.22 -17.91
N GLN A 115 -16.03 -13.90 -18.07
CA GLN A 115 -15.89 -13.25 -19.37
C GLN A 115 -14.49 -13.42 -19.95
N ARG A 116 -13.45 -13.27 -19.12
CA ARG A 116 -12.06 -13.55 -19.53
C ARG A 116 -11.92 -14.98 -20.04
N LYS A 117 -12.48 -15.96 -19.34
CA LYS A 117 -12.42 -17.37 -19.75
C LYS A 117 -13.05 -17.56 -21.15
N LYS A 118 -14.20 -16.96 -21.43
CA LYS A 118 -14.85 -17.02 -22.75
C LYS A 118 -13.94 -16.50 -23.86
N CYS A 119 -13.31 -15.34 -23.65
CA CYS A 119 -12.36 -14.74 -24.60
C CYS A 119 -11.14 -15.65 -24.85
N LEU A 120 -10.56 -16.24 -23.78
CA LEU A 120 -9.41 -17.13 -23.90
C LEU A 120 -9.76 -18.45 -24.61
N ASP A 121 -10.92 -19.03 -24.31
CA ASP A 121 -11.38 -20.27 -24.94
C ASP A 121 -11.63 -20.04 -26.45
N GLU A 122 -12.20 -18.89 -26.81
CA GLU A 122 -12.38 -18.49 -28.21
C GLU A 122 -11.06 -18.26 -28.93
N TYR A 123 -10.11 -17.53 -28.34
CA TYR A 123 -8.77 -17.35 -28.90
C TYR A 123 -8.09 -18.70 -29.18
N ASN A 124 -8.10 -19.60 -28.18
CA ASN A 124 -7.48 -20.91 -28.32
C ASN A 124 -8.17 -21.76 -29.41
N LYS A 125 -9.46 -21.56 -29.66
CA LYS A 125 -10.18 -22.23 -30.75
C LYS A 125 -9.73 -21.71 -32.11
N ILE A 126 -9.73 -20.38 -32.32
CA ILE A 126 -9.34 -19.78 -33.61
C ILE A 126 -7.85 -19.98 -33.91
N LYS A 127 -7.00 -19.93 -32.88
CA LYS A 127 -5.56 -20.16 -33.03
C LYS A 127 -5.26 -21.59 -33.44
N ARG A 128 -5.92 -22.58 -32.83
CA ARG A 128 -5.81 -23.99 -33.25
C ARG A 128 -6.27 -24.22 -34.69
N GLN A 129 -7.31 -23.50 -35.14
CA GLN A 129 -7.76 -23.57 -36.54
C GLN A 129 -6.70 -23.05 -37.50
N LEU A 130 -6.09 -21.89 -37.19
CA LEU A 130 -5.00 -21.32 -37.98
C LEU A 130 -3.78 -22.25 -38.03
N ASP A 131 -3.33 -22.75 -36.88
CA ASP A 131 -2.16 -23.62 -36.78
C ASP A 131 -2.37 -24.94 -37.54
N LYS A 132 -3.57 -25.53 -37.44
CA LYS A 132 -3.92 -26.75 -38.19
C LYS A 132 -3.81 -26.53 -39.71
N GLN A 133 -4.23 -25.38 -40.21
CA GLN A 133 -4.20 -25.07 -41.64
C GLN A 133 -2.79 -24.76 -42.12
N TYR A 134 -2.00 -24.09 -41.29
CA TYR A 134 -0.57 -23.91 -41.55
C TYR A 134 0.18 -25.25 -41.63
N ASP A 135 -0.16 -26.22 -40.78
CA ASP A 135 0.41 -27.57 -40.84
C ASP A 135 0.04 -28.30 -42.14
N LEU A 136 -1.20 -28.16 -42.61
CA LEU A 136 -1.64 -28.73 -43.88
C LEU A 136 -0.92 -28.10 -45.08
N LEU A 137 -0.81 -26.76 -45.08
CA LEU A 137 -0.03 -26.00 -46.06
C LEU A 137 1.43 -26.51 -46.09
N THR A 138 2.08 -26.58 -44.93
CA THR A 138 3.47 -27.03 -44.82
C THR A 138 3.67 -28.46 -45.31
N LYS A 139 2.72 -29.37 -45.01
CA LYS A 139 2.75 -30.76 -45.50
C LYS A 139 2.57 -30.85 -47.00
N SER A 140 1.63 -30.07 -47.57
CA SER A 140 1.39 -30.05 -49.02
C SER A 140 2.58 -29.47 -49.79
N LEU A 141 3.26 -28.45 -49.24
CA LEU A 141 4.49 -27.89 -49.80
C LEU A 141 5.60 -28.95 -49.86
N ARG A 142 5.88 -29.64 -48.75
CA ARG A 142 6.90 -30.71 -48.72
C ARG A 142 6.62 -31.80 -49.75
N LYS A 143 5.35 -32.23 -49.85
CA LYS A 143 4.93 -33.22 -50.83
C LYS A 143 5.14 -32.74 -52.27
N TYR A 144 4.84 -31.47 -52.55
CA TYR A 144 5.08 -30.87 -53.86
C TYR A 144 6.58 -30.83 -54.17
N GLU A 145 7.42 -30.39 -53.24
CA GLU A 145 8.89 -30.39 -53.39
C GLU A 145 9.45 -31.80 -53.70
N GLU A 146 8.98 -32.82 -52.98
CA GLU A 146 9.36 -34.22 -53.21
C GLU A 146 8.93 -34.72 -54.60
N CYS A 147 7.69 -34.43 -55.00
CA CYS A 147 7.17 -34.84 -56.30
C CYS A 147 7.86 -34.09 -57.46
N PHE A 148 8.19 -32.81 -57.26
CA PHE A 148 8.91 -31.99 -58.21
C PHE A 148 10.32 -32.53 -58.48
N GLU A 149 11.06 -32.85 -57.42
CA GLU A 149 12.39 -33.46 -57.55
C GLU A 149 12.31 -34.86 -58.18
N SER A 150 11.30 -35.66 -57.85
CA SER A 150 11.08 -36.97 -58.48
C SER A 150 10.72 -36.85 -59.97
N ALA A 151 9.95 -35.84 -60.37
CA ALA A 151 9.59 -35.58 -61.77
C ALA A 151 10.81 -35.09 -62.57
N ARG A 152 11.61 -34.20 -61.97
CA ARG A 152 12.87 -33.72 -62.54
C ARG A 152 13.83 -34.88 -62.85
N ARG A 153 14.08 -35.76 -61.88
CA ARG A 153 14.94 -36.94 -62.09
C ARG A 153 14.43 -37.89 -63.17
N ALA A 154 13.12 -38.11 -63.21
CA ALA A 154 12.50 -38.96 -64.23
C ALA A 154 12.65 -38.36 -65.65
N LYS A 155 12.55 -37.04 -65.76
CA LYS A 155 12.80 -36.30 -67.00
C LYS A 155 14.25 -36.39 -67.45
N GLU A 156 15.21 -36.13 -66.56
CA GLU A 156 16.65 -36.24 -66.87
C GLU A 156 17.02 -37.68 -67.29
N ASN A 157 16.42 -38.70 -66.67
CA ASN A 157 16.63 -40.10 -67.06
C ASN A 157 16.03 -40.43 -68.44
N TYR A 158 14.86 -39.89 -68.76
CA TYR A 158 14.26 -40.05 -70.09
C TYR A 158 15.09 -39.36 -71.17
N GLU A 159 15.58 -38.15 -70.93
CA GLU A 159 16.45 -37.40 -71.86
C GLU A 159 17.72 -38.20 -72.17
N LYS A 160 18.41 -38.72 -71.15
CA LYS A 160 19.58 -39.61 -71.34
C LYS A 160 19.25 -40.89 -72.11
N ALA A 161 18.12 -41.53 -71.78
CA ALA A 161 17.67 -42.75 -72.45
C ALA A 161 17.28 -42.49 -73.93
N HIS A 162 16.86 -41.27 -74.26
CA HIS A 162 16.48 -40.88 -75.61
C HIS A 162 17.71 -40.60 -76.50
N GLU A 163 18.81 -40.13 -75.91
CA GLU A 163 20.09 -39.88 -76.58
C GLU A 163 20.92 -41.15 -76.79
N ASP A 164 20.59 -42.24 -76.08
CA ASP A 164 21.31 -43.52 -76.15
C ASP A 164 20.89 -44.35 -77.38
N LEU A 165 21.81 -44.49 -78.34
CA LEU A 165 21.61 -45.22 -79.59
C LEU A 165 21.55 -46.75 -79.40
N ASP A 166 22.09 -47.26 -78.29
CA ASP A 166 22.17 -48.70 -77.99
C ASP A 166 20.99 -49.18 -77.12
N LEU A 167 20.13 -48.27 -76.67
CA LEU A 167 19.01 -48.57 -75.79
C LEU A 167 17.82 -49.19 -76.54
N SER A 168 17.22 -50.24 -75.96
CA SER A 168 16.06 -50.89 -76.57
C SER A 168 14.84 -49.95 -76.61
N ARG A 169 14.07 -50.01 -77.70
CA ARG A 169 12.80 -49.29 -77.85
C ARG A 169 11.85 -49.50 -76.65
N VAL A 170 11.82 -50.70 -76.08
CA VAL A 170 10.98 -51.02 -74.90
C VAL A 170 11.47 -50.30 -73.65
N GLN A 171 12.79 -50.14 -73.48
CA GLN A 171 13.38 -49.42 -72.35
C GLN A 171 13.15 -47.91 -72.46
N LEU A 172 13.26 -47.36 -73.66
CA LEU A 172 12.94 -45.96 -73.94
C LEU A 172 11.46 -45.64 -73.65
N GLU A 173 10.54 -46.52 -74.07
CA GLU A 173 9.10 -46.36 -73.81
C GLU A 173 8.78 -46.41 -72.30
N LYS A 174 9.40 -47.32 -71.56
CA LYS A 174 9.29 -47.36 -70.07
C LYS A 174 9.79 -46.08 -69.40
N ALA A 175 10.90 -45.52 -69.86
CA ALA A 175 11.43 -44.26 -69.33
C ALA A 175 10.47 -43.09 -69.61
N ARG A 176 9.86 -43.07 -70.80
CA ARG A 176 8.82 -42.09 -71.18
C ARG A 176 7.58 -42.19 -70.29
N ASP A 177 7.06 -43.40 -70.07
CA ASP A 177 5.89 -43.63 -69.22
C ASP A 177 6.14 -43.23 -67.77
N LEU A 178 7.34 -43.51 -67.25
CA LEU A 178 7.72 -43.09 -65.91
C LEU A 178 7.80 -41.56 -65.80
N MET A 179 8.38 -40.88 -66.79
CA MET A 179 8.45 -39.41 -66.84
C MET A 179 7.05 -38.81 -66.85
N THR A 180 6.15 -39.27 -67.73
CA THR A 180 4.79 -38.72 -67.83
C THR A 180 4.01 -38.96 -66.54
N PHE A 181 4.12 -40.15 -65.95
CA PHE A 181 3.50 -40.48 -64.67
C PHE A 181 3.98 -39.59 -63.53
N LYS A 182 5.30 -39.37 -63.41
CA LYS A 182 5.88 -38.50 -62.36
C LYS A 182 5.54 -37.03 -62.56
N THR A 183 5.51 -36.57 -63.82
CA THR A 183 5.08 -35.21 -64.16
C THR A 183 3.63 -34.97 -63.73
N LYS A 184 2.71 -35.88 -64.09
CA LYS A 184 1.30 -35.79 -63.66
C LYS A 184 1.16 -35.79 -62.13
N THR A 185 1.89 -36.65 -61.44
CA THR A 185 1.87 -36.71 -59.97
C THR A 185 2.36 -35.39 -59.33
N CYS A 186 3.35 -34.75 -59.94
CA CYS A 186 3.84 -33.44 -59.53
C CYS A 186 2.79 -32.35 -59.78
N ASP A 187 2.12 -32.37 -60.92
CA ASP A 187 1.04 -31.42 -61.23
C ASP A 187 -0.13 -31.56 -60.25
N ASP A 188 -0.53 -32.78 -59.90
CA ASP A 188 -1.56 -33.05 -58.89
C ASP A 188 -1.14 -32.51 -57.50
N ALA A 189 0.14 -32.67 -57.14
CA ALA A 189 0.68 -32.13 -55.89
C ALA A 189 0.74 -30.59 -55.89
N HIS A 190 1.06 -29.97 -57.03
CA HIS A 190 1.05 -28.52 -57.21
C HIS A 190 -0.36 -27.94 -57.04
N ILE A 191 -1.37 -28.56 -57.66
CA ILE A 191 -2.77 -28.15 -57.53
C ILE A 191 -3.22 -28.24 -56.06
N ASN A 192 -2.84 -29.33 -55.35
CA ASN A 192 -3.15 -29.47 -53.93
C ASN A 192 -2.49 -28.38 -53.09
N TYR A 193 -1.19 -28.12 -53.27
CA TYR A 193 -0.47 -27.05 -52.58
C TYR A 193 -1.11 -25.67 -52.83
N SER A 194 -1.40 -25.35 -54.09
CA SER A 194 -2.07 -24.09 -54.45
C SER A 194 -3.43 -23.94 -53.76
N SER A 195 -4.19 -25.02 -53.64
CA SER A 195 -5.47 -25.02 -52.90
C SER A 195 -5.26 -24.77 -51.40
N GLN A 196 -4.24 -25.39 -50.78
CA GLN A 196 -3.93 -25.17 -49.37
C GLN A 196 -3.44 -23.74 -49.10
N VAL A 197 -2.70 -23.12 -50.03
CA VAL A 197 -2.28 -21.71 -49.93
C VAL A 197 -3.50 -20.79 -49.89
N SER A 198 -4.46 -20.98 -50.79
CA SER A 198 -5.70 -20.18 -50.81
C SER A 198 -6.45 -20.31 -49.48
N GLN A 199 -6.67 -21.54 -49.01
CA GLN A 199 -7.39 -21.81 -47.77
C GLN A 199 -6.67 -21.23 -46.53
N TYR A 200 -5.33 -21.29 -46.50
CA TYR A 200 -4.57 -20.71 -45.41
C TYR A 200 -4.68 -19.18 -45.40
N ASN A 201 -4.57 -18.53 -46.56
CA ASN A 201 -4.70 -17.07 -46.67
C ASN A 201 -6.09 -16.61 -46.21
N ASP A 202 -7.16 -17.29 -46.64
CA ASP A 202 -8.54 -16.96 -46.22
C ASP A 202 -8.68 -17.01 -44.69
N ILE A 203 -8.13 -18.05 -44.07
CA ILE A 203 -8.18 -18.24 -42.60
C ILE A 203 -7.26 -17.26 -41.86
N GLN A 204 -6.12 -16.91 -42.45
CA GLN A 204 -5.20 -15.92 -41.91
C GLN A 204 -5.83 -14.53 -41.90
N HIS A 205 -6.46 -14.10 -43.02
CA HIS A 205 -7.18 -12.84 -43.09
C HIS A 205 -8.32 -12.80 -42.07
N LEU A 206 -9.14 -13.86 -42.01
CA LEU A 206 -10.22 -13.96 -41.01
C LEU A 206 -9.69 -13.84 -39.57
N PHE A 207 -8.56 -14.48 -39.27
CA PHE A 207 -7.95 -14.45 -37.94
C PHE A 207 -7.47 -13.04 -37.56
N TYR A 208 -6.67 -12.40 -38.42
CA TYR A 208 -6.00 -11.13 -38.08
C TYR A 208 -6.85 -9.89 -38.32
N GLU A 209 -7.77 -9.90 -39.27
CA GLU A 209 -8.58 -8.71 -39.62
C GLU A 209 -9.91 -8.67 -38.88
N GLN A 210 -10.40 -9.80 -38.37
CA GLN A 210 -11.72 -9.88 -37.74
C GLN A 210 -11.68 -10.54 -36.36
N GLN A 211 -11.26 -11.81 -36.26
CA GLN A 211 -11.49 -12.59 -35.04
C GLN A 211 -10.61 -12.13 -33.87
N LEU A 212 -9.29 -12.00 -34.08
CA LEU A 212 -8.37 -11.58 -33.02
C LEU A 212 -8.61 -10.13 -32.56
N PRO A 213 -8.79 -9.14 -33.46
CA PRO A 213 -9.16 -7.78 -33.06
C PRO A 213 -10.40 -7.73 -32.16
N ASN A 214 -11.45 -8.49 -32.47
CA ASN A 214 -12.66 -8.54 -31.65
C ASN A 214 -12.38 -9.09 -30.24
N ILE A 215 -11.63 -10.18 -30.13
CA ILE A 215 -11.27 -10.76 -28.82
C ILE A 215 -10.42 -9.78 -27.99
N LEU A 216 -9.46 -9.09 -28.63
CA LEU A 216 -8.62 -8.10 -27.95
C LEU A 216 -9.44 -6.88 -27.50
N LEU A 217 -10.42 -6.46 -28.30
CA LEU A 217 -11.35 -5.41 -27.94
C LEU A 217 -12.23 -5.81 -26.75
N ASP A 218 -12.77 -7.03 -26.76
CA ASP A 218 -13.57 -7.57 -25.64
C ASP A 218 -12.74 -7.63 -24.35
N LEU A 219 -11.48 -8.07 -24.42
CA LEU A 219 -10.55 -8.06 -23.29
C LEU A 219 -10.23 -6.63 -22.81
N GLN A 220 -10.12 -5.67 -23.72
CA GLN A 220 -9.89 -4.25 -23.39
C GLN A 220 -11.11 -3.68 -22.65
N GLN A 221 -12.32 -3.89 -23.18
CA GLN A 221 -13.57 -3.43 -22.56
C GLN A 221 -13.78 -4.08 -21.20
N LEU A 222 -13.46 -5.37 -21.07
CA LEU A 222 -13.51 -6.08 -19.81
C LEU A 222 -12.58 -5.45 -18.76
N ASP A 223 -11.33 -5.12 -19.12
CA ASP A 223 -10.39 -4.50 -18.19
C ASP A 223 -10.79 -3.07 -17.81
N GLN A 224 -11.30 -2.29 -18.77
CA GLN A 224 -11.85 -0.95 -18.51
C GLN A 224 -13.03 -1.02 -17.55
N LYS A 225 -14.01 -1.91 -17.81
CA LYS A 225 -15.15 -2.14 -16.92
C LYS A 225 -14.70 -2.54 -15.51
N ARG A 226 -13.72 -3.45 -15.40
CA ARG A 226 -13.13 -3.85 -14.12
C ARG A 226 -12.52 -2.65 -13.38
N SER A 227 -11.79 -1.79 -14.10
CA SER A 227 -11.16 -0.60 -13.54
C SER A 227 -12.19 0.41 -13.02
N ASP A 228 -13.26 0.66 -13.79
CA ASP A 228 -14.35 1.56 -13.39
C ASP A 228 -15.13 1.03 -12.19
N GLU A 229 -15.43 -0.28 -12.17
CA GLU A 229 -16.07 -0.90 -11.02
C GLU A 229 -15.19 -0.84 -9.77
N LEU A 230 -13.87 -1.04 -9.92
CA LEU A 230 -12.95 -0.90 -8.81
C LEU A 230 -12.90 0.54 -8.27
N LYS A 231 -12.97 1.56 -9.14
CA LYS A 231 -13.12 2.96 -8.73
C LYS A 231 -14.39 3.16 -7.91
N ASN A 232 -15.52 2.61 -8.35
CA ASN A 232 -16.78 2.68 -7.61
C ASN A 232 -16.66 1.98 -6.25
N ILE A 233 -15.99 0.84 -6.18
CA ILE A 233 -15.75 0.13 -4.91
C ILE A 233 -14.92 1.00 -3.95
N TYR A 234 -13.85 1.65 -4.42
CA TYR A 234 -13.07 2.58 -3.57
C TYR A 234 -13.92 3.73 -3.06
N PHE A 235 -14.83 4.25 -3.89
CA PHE A 235 -15.78 5.28 -3.46
C PHE A 235 -16.71 4.78 -2.36
N HIS A 236 -17.31 3.59 -2.50
CA HIS A 236 -18.17 3.00 -1.47
C HIS A 236 -17.40 2.72 -0.17
N PHE A 237 -16.14 2.29 -0.26
CA PHE A 237 -15.26 2.14 0.90
C PHE A 237 -15.12 3.46 1.67
N ILE A 238 -14.79 4.56 0.99
CA ILE A 238 -14.65 5.88 1.61
C ILE A 238 -16.00 6.33 2.19
N GLN A 239 -17.07 6.19 1.41
CA GLN A 239 -18.41 6.63 1.81
C GLN A 239 -18.89 5.91 3.07
N SER A 240 -18.59 4.63 3.24
CA SER A 240 -18.94 3.86 4.45
C SER A 240 -18.33 4.45 5.74
N HIS A 241 -17.21 5.15 5.64
CA HIS A 241 -16.59 5.87 6.75
C HIS A 241 -17.19 7.27 6.92
N VAL A 242 -17.39 8.01 5.81
CA VAL A 242 -17.93 9.38 5.85
C VAL A 242 -19.33 9.43 6.47
N GLU A 243 -20.18 8.45 6.17
CA GLU A 243 -21.57 8.42 6.64
C GLU A 243 -21.72 8.34 8.16
N VAL A 244 -20.73 7.78 8.87
CA VAL A 244 -20.78 7.67 10.33
C VAL A 244 -20.18 8.88 11.05
N LEU A 245 -19.37 9.71 10.37
CA LEU A 245 -18.67 10.84 11.00
C LEU A 245 -19.61 11.81 11.73
N PRO A 246 -20.78 12.21 11.19
CA PRO A 246 -21.68 13.12 11.91
C PRO A 246 -22.21 12.54 13.22
N ARG A 247 -22.39 11.22 13.28
CA ARG A 247 -22.87 10.54 14.49
C ARG A 247 -21.75 10.40 15.51
N ILE A 248 -20.53 10.10 15.07
CA ILE A 248 -19.35 10.10 15.95
C ILE A 248 -19.13 11.49 16.54
N GLN A 249 -19.19 12.54 15.71
CA GLN A 249 -19.08 13.93 16.17
C GLN A 249 -20.13 14.23 17.24
N LYS A 250 -21.39 13.87 17.01
CA LYS A 250 -22.48 14.05 17.99
C LYS A 250 -22.18 13.36 19.32
N CYS A 251 -21.62 12.15 19.30
CA CYS A 251 -21.25 11.43 20.54
C CYS A 251 -20.21 12.22 21.34
N LEU A 252 -19.21 12.77 20.66
CA LEU A 252 -18.15 13.58 21.28
C LEU A 252 -18.69 14.92 21.81
N ASP A 253 -19.58 15.58 21.06
CA ASP A 253 -20.21 16.84 21.46
C ASP A 253 -21.05 16.65 22.73
N GLU A 254 -21.82 15.56 22.82
CA GLU A 254 -22.63 15.29 24.02
C GLU A 254 -21.74 14.94 25.22
N MET A 255 -20.63 14.20 25.04
CA MET A 255 -19.65 13.98 26.12
C MET A 255 -19.06 15.31 26.64
N SER A 256 -18.71 16.24 25.75
CA SER A 256 -18.21 17.57 26.12
C SER A 256 -19.27 18.35 26.91
N LYS A 257 -20.50 18.40 26.39
CA LYS A 257 -21.62 19.10 27.00
C LYS A 257 -21.98 18.56 28.40
N GLN A 258 -21.85 17.26 28.62
CA GLN A 258 -22.09 16.66 29.94
C GLN A 258 -20.98 17.00 30.93
N THR A 259 -19.75 17.17 30.43
CA THR A 259 -18.61 17.61 31.25
C THR A 259 -18.76 19.07 31.68
N GLU A 260 -19.29 19.92 30.81
CA GLU A 260 -19.59 21.33 31.13
C GLU A 260 -20.68 21.50 32.20
N GLN A 261 -21.53 20.48 32.40
CA GLN A 261 -22.58 20.48 33.42
C GLN A 261 -22.12 20.04 34.81
N LEU A 262 -20.84 19.65 34.96
CA LEU A 262 -20.28 19.29 36.26
C LEU A 262 -20.34 20.47 37.23
N ASN A 263 -20.90 20.23 38.42
CA ASN A 263 -21.14 21.28 39.40
C ASN A 263 -20.87 20.78 40.83
N SER A 264 -19.68 21.11 41.32
CA SER A 264 -19.23 20.73 42.67
C SER A 264 -20.07 21.36 43.80
N TYR A 265 -20.62 22.55 43.57
CA TYR A 265 -21.47 23.22 44.55
C TYR A 265 -22.81 22.49 44.68
N ASN A 266 -23.48 22.23 43.56
CA ASN A 266 -24.75 21.47 43.56
C ASN A 266 -24.55 20.07 44.15
N ASP A 267 -23.46 19.39 43.80
CA ASP A 267 -23.16 18.08 44.39
C ASP A 267 -22.99 18.17 45.92
N SER A 268 -22.33 19.22 46.42
CA SER A 268 -22.20 19.45 47.87
C SER A 268 -23.54 19.75 48.53
N GLN A 269 -24.44 20.48 47.87
CA GLN A 269 -25.79 20.73 48.37
C GLN A 269 -26.60 19.43 48.44
N VAL A 270 -26.51 18.58 47.42
CA VAL A 270 -27.17 17.26 47.41
C VAL A 270 -26.71 16.39 48.59
N VAL A 271 -25.43 16.44 48.96
CA VAL A 271 -24.91 15.76 50.17
C VAL A 271 -25.52 16.35 51.43
N ILE A 272 -25.58 17.68 51.56
CA ILE A 272 -26.20 18.34 52.72
C ILE A 272 -27.66 17.93 52.85
N ASP A 273 -28.44 18.00 51.76
CA ASP A 273 -29.86 17.66 51.77
C ASP A 273 -30.12 16.20 52.14
N GLU A 274 -29.19 15.29 51.80
CA GLU A 274 -29.30 13.87 52.14
C GLU A 274 -28.91 13.55 53.59
N TYR A 275 -27.84 14.17 54.10
CA TYR A 275 -27.26 13.78 55.40
C TYR A 275 -27.52 14.78 56.52
N LYS A 276 -28.12 15.94 56.26
CA LYS A 276 -28.49 16.91 57.29
C LYS A 276 -29.52 16.29 58.22
N SER A 277 -29.05 15.93 59.41
CA SER A 277 -29.83 15.24 60.45
C SER A 277 -30.85 16.11 61.16
N GLY A 278 -30.78 17.43 60.97
CA GLY A 278 -31.63 18.40 61.68
C GLY A 278 -31.18 18.68 63.12
N TYR A 279 -30.15 17.99 63.62
CA TYR A 279 -29.57 18.29 64.93
C TYR A 279 -28.94 19.69 64.93
N THR A 280 -29.30 20.48 65.94
CA THR A 280 -28.62 21.74 66.22
C THR A 280 -27.29 21.46 66.90
N ILE A 281 -26.34 22.36 66.71
CA ILE A 281 -25.06 22.32 67.43
C ILE A 281 -25.37 22.28 68.94
N PRO A 282 -24.78 21.33 69.70
CA PRO A 282 -24.98 21.27 71.14
C PRO A 282 -24.69 22.63 71.78
N SER A 283 -25.64 23.13 72.57
CA SER A 283 -25.45 24.36 73.34
C SER A 283 -24.55 24.12 74.53
N ASP A 284 -23.89 25.17 75.02
CA ASP A 284 -23.01 25.08 76.18
C ASP A 284 -23.74 24.44 77.37
N GLU A 285 -23.05 23.50 78.02
CA GLU A 285 -23.55 22.83 79.21
C GLU A 285 -23.78 23.86 80.32
N LYS A 286 -25.02 23.90 80.83
CA LYS A 286 -25.37 24.85 81.89
C LYS A 286 -24.78 24.36 83.21
N VAL A 287 -24.09 25.25 83.93
CA VAL A 287 -23.64 24.96 85.30
C VAL A 287 -24.87 24.71 86.17
N ILE A 288 -24.93 23.52 86.76
CA ILE A 288 -25.96 23.16 87.72
C ILE A 288 -25.55 23.75 89.07
N ASP A 289 -26.25 24.79 89.51
CA ASP A 289 -26.11 25.33 90.86
C ASP A 289 -26.95 24.49 91.84
N PHE A 290 -26.28 23.72 92.69
CA PHE A 290 -26.94 22.88 93.72
C PHE A 290 -27.48 23.70 94.91
N ASN A 291 -27.22 25.01 94.99
CA ASN A 291 -27.65 25.87 96.09
C ASN A 291 -28.80 26.83 95.71
N ALA A 292 -29.35 26.73 94.50
CA ALA A 292 -30.51 27.52 94.08
C ALA A 292 -31.82 26.84 94.51
N ASP A 293 -32.70 27.58 95.19
CA ASP A 293 -33.99 27.09 95.72
C ASP A 293 -35.03 26.70 94.65
N ASP A 294 -34.75 26.95 93.37
CA ASP A 294 -35.53 26.44 92.25
C ASP A 294 -34.80 25.26 91.60
N LEU A 295 -35.01 24.05 92.13
CA LEU A 295 -34.73 22.81 91.40
C LEU A 295 -35.76 22.70 90.28
N PRO A 296 -35.39 22.88 89.00
CA PRO A 296 -36.31 22.53 87.93
C PRO A 296 -36.35 21.01 87.87
N SER A 297 -37.55 20.45 87.77
CA SER A 297 -37.81 19.02 87.57
C SER A 297 -37.22 18.51 86.24
N ILE A 298 -35.89 18.40 86.12
CA ILE A 298 -35.20 17.93 84.90
C ILE A 298 -35.06 16.39 84.89
N LEU A 299 -35.62 15.68 85.86
CA LEU A 299 -35.56 14.22 85.89
C LEU A 299 -36.61 13.49 85.05
N TYR A 300 -37.51 14.18 84.35
CA TYR A 300 -38.51 13.50 83.51
C TYR A 300 -38.82 14.26 82.22
N ASN A 301 -37.96 14.12 81.23
CA ASN A 301 -38.40 13.98 79.84
C ASN A 301 -37.48 12.96 79.16
N GLY A 302 -37.89 11.69 79.20
CA GLY A 302 -37.13 10.55 78.67
C GLY A 302 -36.90 10.58 77.15
N HIS A 303 -37.33 11.63 76.45
CA HIS A 303 -37.14 11.79 75.01
C HIS A 303 -35.83 12.51 74.67
N ASP A 304 -35.47 13.59 75.36
CA ASP A 304 -34.27 14.37 75.04
C ASP A 304 -32.96 13.68 75.45
N GLN A 305 -32.96 12.95 76.57
CA GLN A 305 -31.79 12.14 76.98
C GLN A 305 -31.57 10.92 76.10
N GLN A 306 -32.61 10.36 75.47
CA GLN A 306 -32.43 9.28 74.51
C GLN A 306 -31.77 9.79 73.24
N ILE A 307 -32.21 10.95 72.73
CA ILE A 307 -31.67 11.58 71.52
C ILE A 307 -30.20 12.00 71.70
N TYR A 308 -29.84 12.62 72.83
CA TYR A 308 -28.46 13.02 73.11
C TYR A 308 -27.52 11.82 73.34
N ASN A 309 -28.03 10.75 73.99
CA ASN A 309 -27.28 9.50 74.15
C ASN A 309 -27.15 8.72 72.84
N GLU A 310 -28.10 8.84 71.91
CA GLU A 310 -28.05 8.20 70.60
C GLU A 310 -27.06 8.94 69.66
N PHE A 311 -27.02 10.27 69.73
CA PHE A 311 -26.06 11.13 69.02
C PHE A 311 -24.61 10.95 69.52
N THR A 312 -24.41 10.78 70.82
CA THR A 312 -23.09 10.48 71.41
C THR A 312 -22.70 9.01 71.24
N ARG A 313 -23.62 8.04 71.33
CA ARG A 313 -23.31 6.61 71.07
C ARG A 313 -22.96 6.31 69.61
N SER A 314 -23.51 7.06 68.65
CA SER A 314 -23.19 6.89 67.23
C SER A 314 -21.87 7.54 66.82
N ASN A 315 -21.39 8.55 67.56
CA ASN A 315 -20.10 9.21 67.32
C ASN A 315 -18.96 8.76 68.24
N THR A 316 -19.23 8.04 69.33
CA THR A 316 -18.17 7.44 70.16
C THR A 316 -17.89 6.02 69.68
N LEU A 317 -16.68 5.78 69.17
CA LEU A 317 -16.18 4.46 68.80
C LEU A 317 -16.33 3.47 69.98
N ARG A 318 -17.41 2.69 70.00
CA ARG A 318 -17.58 1.55 70.92
C ARG A 318 -16.80 0.36 70.36
N SER A 319 -15.55 0.26 70.78
CA SER A 319 -14.88 -1.03 70.94
C SER A 319 -15.62 -1.82 72.03
N THR A 320 -16.25 -2.94 71.66
CA THR A 320 -16.21 -4.23 72.38
C THR A 320 -17.02 -5.28 71.61
N ASN A 321 -16.38 -6.42 71.38
CA ASN A 321 -16.96 -7.69 70.97
C ASN A 321 -18.15 -8.12 71.86
N SER A 322 -19.29 -8.49 71.26
CA SER A 322 -19.83 -9.88 71.29
C SER A 322 -21.18 -9.98 70.56
N GLU A 323 -21.16 -10.73 69.45
CA GLU A 323 -22.18 -11.64 68.89
C GLU A 323 -23.64 -11.20 68.74
N CYS A 324 -24.10 -11.00 67.49
CA CYS A 324 -24.76 -12.07 66.72
C CYS A 324 -24.98 -11.68 65.23
N SER A 325 -24.48 -12.54 64.34
CA SER A 325 -24.92 -12.81 62.95
C SER A 325 -24.87 -11.70 61.88
N HIS A 326 -23.72 -11.53 61.22
CA HIS A 326 -23.55 -11.54 59.74
C HIS A 326 -22.12 -11.13 59.34
N PRO A 327 -21.31 -11.98 58.65
CA PRO A 327 -20.01 -11.56 58.14
C PRO A 327 -20.01 -11.45 56.59
N ASN A 328 -19.35 -10.52 55.90
CA ASN A 328 -18.43 -9.45 56.30
C ASN A 328 -18.25 -8.49 55.10
N GLY A 329 -18.34 -7.17 55.34
CA GLY A 329 -17.50 -6.17 54.67
C GLY A 329 -16.11 -6.14 55.36
N ILE A 330 -15.10 -5.41 54.88
CA ILE A 330 -14.91 -3.98 55.20
C ILE A 330 -13.71 -3.39 54.41
N ALA A 331 -13.80 -2.07 54.18
CA ALA A 331 -12.87 -1.11 53.60
C ALA A 331 -11.61 -0.77 54.42
N THR A 332 -10.64 -0.04 53.84
CA THR A 332 -9.82 0.97 54.59
C THR A 332 -9.17 2.03 53.69
N ILE A 333 -9.05 3.25 54.24
CA ILE A 333 -8.44 4.49 53.72
C ILE A 333 -6.95 4.63 54.17
N TYR A 334 -6.16 5.40 53.40
CA TYR A 334 -4.78 5.97 53.54
C TYR A 334 -4.30 6.38 54.97
N ALA A 335 -3.02 6.50 55.39
CA ALA A 335 -1.63 6.64 54.84
C ALA A 335 -0.59 6.39 56.00
N PRO A 336 0.73 6.74 55.97
CA PRO A 336 1.81 6.68 54.97
C PRO A 336 3.07 5.86 55.42
N SER A 337 3.98 5.60 54.46
CA SER A 337 5.45 5.38 54.55
C SER A 337 6.09 4.08 55.10
N SER A 338 7.06 3.63 54.28
CA SER A 338 8.33 2.92 54.57
C SER A 338 8.38 1.49 55.14
N HIS A 339 8.84 0.59 54.26
CA HIS A 339 9.94 -0.37 54.45
C HIS A 339 9.80 -1.60 55.40
N ILE A 340 9.99 -2.77 54.77
CA ILE A 340 10.95 -3.84 55.11
C ILE A 340 10.52 -5.02 56.01
N SER A 341 10.82 -6.21 55.47
CA SER A 341 11.18 -7.50 56.12
C SER A 341 10.08 -8.44 56.61
N ARG A 342 10.04 -9.68 56.07
CA ARG A 342 10.60 -10.94 56.67
C ARG A 342 9.95 -11.23 58.04
N THR A 343 9.35 -12.38 58.33
CA THR A 343 9.78 -13.77 58.10
C THR A 343 8.76 -14.69 58.82
N GLN A 344 8.65 -15.96 58.40
CA GLN A 344 8.40 -17.14 59.28
C GLN A 344 6.98 -17.24 59.92
N THR A 345 6.31 -18.38 60.14
CA THR A 345 6.68 -19.80 60.20
C THR A 345 5.42 -20.64 60.47
N LEU A 346 5.35 -21.82 59.82
CA LEU A 346 4.79 -23.14 60.23
C LEU A 346 3.28 -23.45 60.44
N MET A 347 2.94 -24.60 59.81
CA MET A 347 2.02 -25.70 60.19
C MET A 347 0.50 -25.50 60.00
N ARG A 348 -0.31 -26.45 59.53
CA ARG A 348 -0.19 -27.93 59.45
C ARG A 348 -1.15 -28.53 58.40
N ILE A 349 -0.92 -29.81 58.14
CA ILE A 349 -1.34 -30.70 57.03
C ILE A 349 -2.75 -31.29 57.19
N SER A 350 -3.50 -31.45 56.08
CA SER A 350 -4.20 -32.70 55.71
C SER A 350 -4.88 -32.61 54.32
N GLY A 351 -4.79 -33.71 53.52
CA GLY A 351 -5.78 -34.03 52.48
C GLY A 351 -5.32 -34.04 51.01
N ILE A 352 -4.58 -35.07 50.63
CA ILE A 352 -4.04 -35.40 49.30
C ILE A 352 -5.10 -35.49 48.18
N LYS A 353 -4.87 -34.84 47.03
CA LYS A 353 -4.75 -35.50 45.70
C LYS A 353 -4.14 -34.54 44.66
N ALA A 354 -3.14 -35.07 43.96
CA ALA A 354 -2.14 -34.35 43.20
C ALA A 354 -2.52 -34.14 41.72
N ARG A 355 -2.19 -32.97 41.17
CA ARG A 355 -1.07 -32.83 40.21
C ARG A 355 -0.68 -31.37 40.05
N LYS A 356 0.62 -31.14 40.22
CA LYS A 356 1.33 -29.87 40.23
C LYS A 356 1.46 -29.27 38.82
N SER A 357 1.35 -27.95 38.81
CA SER A 357 1.99 -27.01 37.89
C SER A 357 3.53 -27.10 37.95
N ASN A 358 4.18 -26.55 36.94
CA ASN A 358 5.39 -25.73 37.11
C ASN A 358 5.48 -24.78 35.91
N GLY A 359 5.36 -23.47 36.17
CA GLY A 359 6.13 -22.48 35.40
C GLY A 359 7.57 -22.49 35.92
N ALA A 360 8.57 -21.89 35.30
CA ALA A 360 8.69 -21.12 34.07
C ALA A 360 10.15 -21.32 33.62
N THR A 361 10.47 -20.96 32.38
CA THR A 361 11.63 -20.14 31.99
C THR A 361 11.93 -20.33 30.50
N SER A 362 12.44 -19.25 29.90
CA SER A 362 13.41 -19.29 28.82
C SER A 362 12.90 -19.58 27.39
N THR A 363 12.89 -18.48 26.63
CA THR A 363 13.59 -18.37 25.35
C THR A 363 13.04 -19.17 24.17
N ILE A 364 12.41 -18.40 23.28
CA ILE A 364 12.21 -18.66 21.86
C ILE A 364 13.51 -19.17 21.23
N ARG A 365 13.56 -20.46 20.90
CA ARG A 365 14.44 -21.02 19.85
C ARG A 365 13.93 -22.39 19.40
N LYS A 366 13.85 -22.56 18.07
CA LYS A 366 13.80 -23.82 17.28
C LYS A 366 12.42 -24.43 16.96
N PHE A 367 11.86 -23.99 15.83
CA PHE A 367 11.25 -24.91 14.85
C PHE A 367 12.32 -25.23 13.80
N PHE A 368 12.90 -26.43 13.83
CA PHE A 368 13.46 -27.12 12.65
C PHE A 368 13.72 -28.59 13.03
N GLY A 369 13.09 -29.50 12.31
CA GLY A 369 13.28 -30.94 12.47
C GLY A 369 12.45 -31.74 11.48
N ASN A 370 12.98 -31.92 10.26
CA ASN A 370 12.95 -33.16 9.47
C ASN A 370 14.10 -33.03 8.46
N SER A 371 15.31 -33.44 8.85
CA SER A 371 15.87 -34.79 8.67
C SER A 371 16.41 -35.02 7.25
N THR A 372 17.66 -34.63 7.04
CA THR A 372 18.58 -35.38 6.16
C THR A 372 19.99 -35.34 6.76
N GLN A 373 20.62 -36.51 6.75
CA GLN A 373 21.87 -36.85 7.43
C GLN A 373 23.04 -35.99 6.94
N LYS A 374 23.86 -35.49 7.88
CA LYS A 374 25.19 -34.96 7.60
C LYS A 374 26.22 -35.94 8.16
N LYS A 375 26.89 -36.69 7.27
CA LYS A 375 28.17 -37.35 7.58
C LYS A 375 29.26 -36.31 7.45
N LEU A 376 30.13 -36.23 8.46
CA LEU A 376 31.36 -35.46 8.44
C LEU A 376 32.40 -36.12 7.53
N SER A 377 33.19 -35.30 6.83
CA SER A 377 34.63 -35.52 6.68
C SER A 377 35.36 -34.19 6.49
N ASN A 378 36.39 -33.97 7.31
CA ASN A 378 37.43 -32.97 7.08
C ASN A 378 38.43 -33.53 6.06
N THR A 379 38.81 -32.76 5.05
CA THR A 379 40.14 -32.85 4.43
C THR A 379 40.46 -31.50 3.77
N ALA A 380 41.60 -30.91 4.13
CA ALA A 380 42.21 -29.80 3.42
C ALA A 380 42.86 -30.32 2.13
N ASN A 381 42.64 -29.66 0.99
CA ASN A 381 43.59 -29.63 -0.13
C ASN A 381 43.22 -28.51 -1.12
N ASN A 382 44.26 -27.77 -1.51
CA ASN A 382 44.24 -26.72 -2.53
C ASN A 382 43.98 -27.30 -3.92
N GLY A 383 43.14 -26.61 -4.71
CA GLY A 383 43.06 -26.75 -6.16
C GLY A 383 42.10 -27.83 -6.70
N MET A 384 40.82 -27.47 -6.85
CA MET A 384 39.93 -27.88 -7.97
C MET A 384 38.55 -27.26 -7.74
N ALA A 385 38.21 -26.25 -8.55
CA ALA A 385 36.84 -25.76 -8.66
C ALA A 385 35.98 -26.77 -9.45
N MET A 386 34.69 -26.81 -9.12
CA MET A 386 33.61 -27.58 -9.76
C MET A 386 33.43 -29.05 -9.32
N VAL A 387 32.82 -29.26 -8.14
CA VAL A 387 31.87 -30.39 -7.95
C VAL A 387 30.63 -30.03 -7.10
N ASN A 388 30.64 -29.00 -6.25
CA ASN A 388 29.52 -28.72 -5.33
C ASN A 388 28.92 -27.30 -5.45
N ALA A 389 28.47 -26.91 -6.65
CA ALA A 389 27.65 -25.70 -6.77
C ALA A 389 26.23 -25.95 -6.22
N PRO A 390 25.69 -25.11 -5.32
CA PRO A 390 24.34 -25.27 -4.81
C PRO A 390 23.31 -25.27 -5.96
N PHE A 391 22.30 -26.12 -5.85
CA PHE A 391 21.26 -26.33 -6.86
C PHE A 391 21.72 -26.96 -8.20
N SER A 392 22.95 -27.50 -8.29
CA SER A 392 23.49 -28.13 -9.52
C SER A 392 22.63 -29.26 -10.10
N SER A 393 21.78 -29.91 -9.29
CA SER A 393 20.83 -30.95 -9.71
C SER A 393 19.57 -30.44 -10.41
N LEU A 394 19.34 -29.12 -10.44
CA LEU A 394 18.15 -28.52 -11.04
C LEU A 394 18.40 -28.01 -12.47
N PRO A 395 17.38 -28.04 -13.37
CA PRO A 395 17.45 -27.41 -14.68
C PRO A 395 17.86 -25.93 -14.62
N PRO A 396 18.57 -25.38 -15.63
CA PRO A 396 19.11 -24.00 -15.61
C PRO A 396 18.08 -22.92 -15.24
N ALA A 397 16.86 -23.00 -15.78
CA ALA A 397 15.79 -22.05 -15.48
C ALA A 397 15.29 -22.16 -14.03
N GLN A 398 15.29 -23.36 -13.44
CA GLN A 398 14.92 -23.57 -12.04
C GLN A 398 16.04 -23.13 -11.08
N ARG A 399 17.31 -23.34 -11.45
CA ARG A 399 18.47 -22.81 -10.73
C ARG A 399 18.44 -21.28 -10.66
N MET A 400 18.17 -20.62 -11.79
CA MET A 400 18.05 -19.17 -11.84
C MET A 400 16.95 -18.64 -10.91
N ARG A 401 15.77 -19.27 -10.92
CA ARG A 401 14.68 -18.91 -9.98
C ARG A 401 15.08 -19.09 -8.51
N LYS A 402 15.77 -20.20 -8.18
CA LYS A 402 16.22 -20.45 -6.80
C LYS A 402 17.29 -19.47 -6.34
N PHE A 403 18.22 -19.08 -7.21
CA PHE A 403 19.19 -18.02 -6.88
C PHE A 403 18.54 -16.65 -6.75
N GLN A 404 17.56 -16.32 -7.60
CA GLN A 404 16.77 -15.08 -7.47
C GLN A 404 15.99 -15.03 -6.14
N GLU A 405 15.41 -16.16 -5.71
CA GLU A 405 14.73 -16.28 -4.41
C GLU A 405 15.71 -16.07 -3.23
N GLN A 406 16.92 -16.64 -3.30
CA GLN A 406 17.94 -16.44 -2.27
C GLN A 406 18.46 -15.00 -2.24
N ILE A 407 18.67 -14.36 -3.40
CA ILE A 407 19.05 -12.94 -3.49
C ILE A 407 17.97 -12.06 -2.84
N LEU A 408 16.69 -12.33 -3.10
CA LEU A 408 15.59 -11.58 -2.49
C LEU A 408 15.59 -11.72 -0.95
N ASN A 409 15.82 -12.94 -0.44
CA ASN A 409 15.90 -13.17 1.00
C ASN A 409 17.10 -12.45 1.63
N CYS A 410 18.29 -12.53 1.01
CA CYS A 410 19.48 -11.81 1.46
C CYS A 410 19.28 -10.29 1.42
N LYS A 411 18.60 -9.74 0.40
CA LYS A 411 18.28 -8.31 0.31
C LYS A 411 17.32 -7.85 1.40
N ASN A 412 16.31 -8.66 1.74
CA ASN A 412 15.39 -8.35 2.84
C ASN A 412 16.10 -8.35 4.21
N GLU A 413 17.00 -9.31 4.44
CA GLU A 413 17.81 -9.33 5.67
C GLU A 413 18.84 -8.19 5.72
N LEU A 414 19.42 -7.81 4.57
CA LEU A 414 20.32 -6.66 4.44
C LEU A 414 19.61 -5.36 4.86
N GLU A 415 18.40 -5.13 4.37
CA GLU A 415 17.60 -3.94 4.72
C GLU A 415 17.29 -3.86 6.21
N LYS A 416 16.92 -4.99 6.84
CA LYS A 416 16.69 -5.06 8.29
C LYS A 416 17.94 -4.70 9.09
N LYS A 417 19.11 -5.19 8.66
CA LYS A 417 20.40 -4.94 9.32
C LYS A 417 20.86 -3.50 9.13
N GLN A 418 20.63 -2.90 7.96
CA GLN A 418 20.89 -1.48 7.70
C GLN A 418 20.03 -0.57 8.59
N LYS A 419 18.72 -0.83 8.67
CA LYS A 419 17.82 -0.09 9.59
C LYS A 419 18.22 -0.23 11.05
N ALA A 420 18.62 -1.43 11.47
CA ALA A 420 19.14 -1.65 12.84
C ALA A 420 20.44 -0.87 13.10
N LYS A 421 21.34 -0.79 12.11
CA LYS A 421 22.57 0.00 12.20
C LYS A 421 22.28 1.49 12.31
N GLU A 422 21.35 2.02 11.51
CA GLU A 422 20.93 3.44 11.58
C GLU A 422 20.34 3.78 12.96
N GLY A 423 19.50 2.91 13.51
CA GLY A 423 18.96 3.07 14.86
C GLY A 423 20.06 3.10 15.94
N LEU A 424 21.00 2.16 15.89
CA LEU A 424 22.14 2.13 16.82
C LEU A 424 23.09 3.32 16.62
N THR A 425 23.24 3.83 15.40
CA THR A 425 24.06 5.02 15.12
C THR A 425 23.45 6.25 15.78
N LYS A 426 22.13 6.42 15.72
CA LYS A 426 21.42 7.48 16.46
C LYS A 426 21.56 7.30 17.98
N MET A 427 21.46 6.05 18.48
CA MET A 427 21.63 5.75 19.90
C MET A 427 23.06 6.03 20.39
N LYS A 428 24.07 5.79 19.54
CA LYS A 428 25.47 6.15 19.82
C LYS A 428 25.63 7.65 20.05
N ILE A 429 25.03 8.48 19.20
CA ILE A 429 25.06 9.94 19.33
C ILE A 429 24.46 10.38 20.66
N VAL A 430 23.31 9.82 21.04
CA VAL A 430 22.65 10.13 22.33
C VAL A 430 23.52 9.75 23.53
N PHE A 431 24.20 8.61 23.49
CA PHE A 431 25.10 8.18 24.57
C PHE A 431 26.41 8.97 24.60
N GLN A 432 26.89 9.45 23.46
CA GLN A 432 28.05 10.33 23.35
C GLN A 432 27.75 11.72 23.96
N GLU A 433 26.57 12.27 23.68
CA GLU A 433 26.14 13.57 24.22
C GLU A 433 25.74 13.49 25.70
N ASN A 434 25.28 12.32 26.15
CA ASN A 434 24.79 12.13 27.52
C ASN A 434 25.27 10.80 28.14
N PRO A 435 26.47 10.77 28.74
CA PRO A 435 27.10 9.55 29.27
C PRO A 435 26.31 8.82 30.37
N LYS A 436 25.30 9.47 30.97
CA LYS A 436 24.42 8.90 32.01
C LYS A 436 23.39 7.89 31.47
N PHE A 437 23.13 7.88 30.16
CA PHE A 437 22.06 7.07 29.57
C PHE A 437 22.52 5.73 28.96
N GLY A 438 23.82 5.49 28.86
CA GLY A 438 24.33 4.21 28.35
C GLY A 438 25.81 4.24 28.03
N ASP A 439 26.37 3.06 27.74
CA ASP A 439 27.78 2.89 27.37
C ASP A 439 27.95 2.95 25.85
N GLU A 440 28.64 4.00 25.37
CA GLU A 440 28.94 4.22 23.96
C GLU A 440 29.77 3.08 23.34
N GLN A 441 30.67 2.46 24.12
CA GLN A 441 31.55 1.39 23.63
C GLN A 441 30.75 0.13 23.27
N ASN A 442 29.72 -0.19 24.05
CA ASN A 442 28.85 -1.33 23.79
C ASN A 442 28.06 -1.16 22.48
N VAL A 443 27.47 0.03 22.27
CA VAL A 443 26.74 0.35 21.04
C VAL A 443 27.68 0.34 19.83
N THR A 444 28.91 0.84 19.99
CA THR A 444 29.92 0.82 18.94
C THR A 444 30.30 -0.61 18.54
N GLN A 445 30.48 -1.54 19.49
CA GLN A 445 30.73 -2.96 19.19
C GLN A 445 29.56 -3.63 18.47
N GLN A 446 28.32 -3.28 18.81
CA GLN A 446 27.14 -3.78 18.11
C GLN A 446 27.05 -3.27 16.67
N ILE A 447 27.41 -2.00 16.42
CA ILE A 447 27.50 -1.42 15.07
C ILE A 447 28.56 -2.16 14.25
N MET A 448 29.75 -2.39 14.79
CA MET A 448 30.82 -3.15 14.10
C MET A 448 30.36 -4.57 13.74
N THR A 449 29.66 -5.24 14.66
CA THR A 449 29.10 -6.57 14.40
C THR A 449 28.02 -6.55 13.31
N LEU A 450 27.19 -5.50 13.25
CA LEU A 450 26.22 -5.33 12.18
C LEU A 450 26.89 -5.07 10.84
N ASP A 451 27.97 -4.29 10.82
CA ASP A 451 28.75 -4.02 9.60
C ASP A 451 29.37 -5.28 9.01
N GLU A 452 30.00 -6.12 9.83
CA GLU A 452 30.50 -7.43 9.36
C GLU A 452 29.40 -8.32 8.79
N ASN A 453 28.19 -8.26 9.36
CA ASN A 453 27.06 -9.05 8.88
C ASN A 453 26.49 -8.50 7.57
N ILE A 454 26.46 -7.17 7.42
CA ILE A 454 26.08 -6.48 6.18
C ILE A 454 27.06 -6.86 5.06
N GLU A 455 28.37 -6.83 5.32
CA GLU A 455 29.40 -7.23 4.35
C GLU A 455 29.26 -8.69 3.93
N LYS A 456 28.99 -9.61 4.89
CA LYS A 456 28.73 -11.03 4.59
C LYS A 456 27.52 -11.21 3.67
N LEU A 457 26.42 -10.50 3.92
CA LEU A 457 25.21 -10.55 3.10
C LEU A 457 25.46 -9.99 1.69
N LEU A 458 26.20 -8.89 1.57
CA LEU A 458 26.58 -8.31 0.27
C LEU A 458 27.49 -9.26 -0.53
N ALA A 459 28.44 -9.92 0.13
CA ALA A 459 29.30 -10.92 -0.51
C ALA A 459 28.50 -12.13 -1.00
N GLU A 460 27.48 -12.56 -0.24
CA GLU A 460 26.60 -13.67 -0.60
C GLU A 460 25.68 -13.30 -1.78
N ILE A 461 25.10 -12.09 -1.80
CA ILE A 461 24.34 -11.57 -2.94
C ILE A 461 25.21 -11.58 -4.20
N LYS A 462 26.43 -11.02 -4.12
CA LYS A 462 27.38 -10.98 -5.24
C LYS A 462 27.74 -12.39 -5.74
N ARG A 463 27.84 -13.36 -4.82
CA ARG A 463 28.08 -14.77 -5.17
C ARG A 463 26.91 -15.39 -5.93
N PHE A 464 25.66 -15.14 -5.52
CA PHE A 464 24.48 -15.62 -6.24
C PHE A 464 24.30 -14.94 -7.60
N GLU A 465 24.60 -13.64 -7.71
CA GLU A 465 24.59 -12.90 -8.98
C GLU A 465 25.64 -13.45 -9.96
N ALA A 466 26.82 -13.85 -9.45
CA ALA A 466 27.84 -14.52 -10.26
C ALA A 466 27.36 -15.87 -10.79
N TYR A 467 26.64 -16.66 -9.98
CA TYR A 467 26.06 -17.93 -10.43
C TYR A 467 24.96 -17.73 -11.50
N ILE A 468 24.12 -16.70 -11.38
CA ILE A 468 23.15 -16.34 -12.42
C ILE A 468 23.87 -15.94 -13.71
N SER A 469 24.89 -15.09 -13.61
CA SER A 469 25.68 -14.65 -14.77
C SER A 469 26.42 -15.82 -15.47
N GLU A 470 26.82 -16.85 -14.73
CA GLU A 470 27.39 -18.08 -15.28
C GLU A 470 26.35 -18.92 -16.03
N ILE A 471 25.14 -19.04 -15.48
CA ILE A 471 24.01 -19.72 -16.15
C ILE A 471 23.60 -18.98 -17.44
N GLU A 472 23.58 -17.66 -17.42
CA GLU A 472 23.28 -16.82 -18.59
C GLU A 472 24.36 -16.91 -19.66
N ARG A 473 25.65 -16.92 -19.27
CA ARG A 473 26.76 -17.16 -20.19
C ARG A 473 26.69 -18.54 -20.84
N ALA A 474 26.34 -19.59 -20.08
CA ALA A 474 26.14 -20.93 -20.63
C ALA A 474 24.96 -21.01 -21.62
N ARG A 475 23.97 -20.11 -21.52
CA ARG A 475 22.86 -19.98 -22.47
C ARG A 475 23.28 -19.30 -23.78
N ILE A 476 24.30 -18.45 -23.73
CA ILE A 476 24.87 -17.75 -24.89
C ILE A 476 25.92 -18.65 -25.60
N SER A 477 26.56 -19.57 -24.86
CA SER A 477 27.56 -20.51 -25.39
C SER A 477 26.99 -21.80 -26.03
N THR A 478 25.68 -21.93 -26.24
CA THR A 478 25.14 -22.97 -27.12
C THR A 478 25.27 -22.52 -28.58
N PRO A 479 26.06 -23.20 -29.44
CA PRO A 479 26.21 -22.80 -30.84
C PRO A 479 24.88 -23.01 -31.58
N SER A 480 24.32 -21.92 -32.08
CA SER A 480 23.51 -21.96 -33.30
C SER A 480 24.49 -21.69 -34.45
N ASP A 481 24.51 -22.63 -35.38
CA ASP A 481 24.97 -22.50 -36.77
C ASP A 481 26.34 -21.85 -37.01
N ILE A 482 27.40 -22.68 -36.98
CA ILE A 482 28.64 -22.37 -37.72
C ILE A 482 28.50 -22.93 -39.14
N ASP A 483 28.40 -21.96 -40.04
CA ASP A 483 28.72 -22.01 -41.47
C ASP A 483 30.00 -22.82 -41.74
N LEU A 484 29.87 -23.93 -42.46
CA LEU A 484 30.98 -24.66 -43.05
C LEU A 484 31.26 -24.10 -44.45
N SER A 485 32.02 -23.01 -44.51
CA SER A 485 32.90 -22.76 -45.65
C SER A 485 34.16 -22.00 -45.23
N LEU A 486 35.30 -22.51 -45.72
CA LEU A 486 36.67 -21.96 -45.65
C LEU A 486 37.47 -22.14 -44.35
N HIS A 487 38.27 -23.22 -44.34
CA HIS A 487 39.60 -23.20 -43.73
C HIS A 487 40.63 -23.80 -44.68
N SER A 488 41.66 -23.03 -45.01
CA SER A 488 42.89 -23.46 -45.69
C SER A 488 44.04 -23.56 -44.68
N HIS A 489 44.48 -24.80 -44.42
CA HIS A 489 45.84 -25.35 -44.14
C HIS A 489 46.87 -24.60 -43.26
N PRO A 490 47.70 -25.30 -42.43
CA PRO A 490 48.75 -26.22 -42.91
C PRO A 490 49.10 -27.51 -42.11
N ILE A 491 49.58 -28.50 -42.87
CA ILE A 491 50.71 -29.45 -42.68
C ILE A 491 50.70 -30.44 -41.47
N TYR A 492 50.51 -31.73 -41.77
CA TYR A 492 51.51 -32.78 -41.49
C TYR A 492 51.37 -33.98 -42.45
N ASP A 493 52.52 -34.56 -42.81
CA ASP A 493 52.78 -35.63 -43.79
C ASP A 493 52.03 -36.96 -43.54
N SER A 494 51.61 -37.63 -44.63
CA SER A 494 52.18 -38.91 -45.09
C SER A 494 51.42 -39.50 -46.30
N ASP A 495 52.12 -39.50 -47.44
CA ASP A 495 52.28 -40.54 -48.45
C ASP A 495 51.13 -41.22 -49.26
N GLN A 496 51.41 -41.22 -50.57
CA GLN A 496 51.08 -42.16 -51.67
C GLN A 496 49.87 -41.89 -52.59
N SER A 497 50.23 -41.38 -53.80
CA SER A 497 49.92 -41.92 -55.15
C SER A 497 48.44 -42.00 -55.60
N THR A 498 47.96 -41.55 -56.76
CA THR A 498 48.53 -41.16 -58.07
C THR A 498 47.44 -40.45 -58.92
N SER A 499 47.82 -39.38 -59.62
CA SER A 499 47.58 -39.10 -61.06
C SER A 499 46.14 -38.96 -61.63
N ASN A 500 45.69 -37.71 -61.91
CA ASN A 500 45.53 -37.10 -63.26
C ASN A 500 44.40 -36.06 -63.40
N HIS A 501 44.80 -34.81 -63.71
CA HIS A 501 44.35 -33.89 -64.79
C HIS A 501 43.07 -34.25 -65.60
N ASN A 502 42.15 -33.36 -66.01
CA ASN A 502 42.22 -31.93 -66.39
C ASN A 502 40.78 -31.36 -66.65
N HIS A 503 40.56 -30.06 -66.34
CA HIS A 503 40.03 -28.96 -67.21
C HIS A 503 38.91 -29.26 -68.25
N SER A 504 37.85 -28.48 -68.51
CA SER A 504 37.46 -27.08 -68.21
C SER A 504 36.00 -26.79 -68.65
N SER A 505 35.42 -25.75 -68.03
CA SER A 505 34.66 -24.61 -68.61
C SER A 505 33.27 -24.76 -69.28
N SER A 506 32.36 -23.91 -68.75
CA SER A 506 31.31 -23.09 -69.39
C SER A 506 30.12 -23.83 -70.03
N SER A 507 28.85 -23.44 -69.89
CA SER A 507 28.26 -22.12 -69.63
C SER A 507 26.79 -22.25 -69.18
N GLN A 508 26.40 -21.37 -68.26
CA GLN A 508 25.11 -20.67 -68.16
C GLN A 508 23.80 -21.45 -68.43
N ASN A 509 22.99 -21.58 -67.37
CA ASN A 509 21.63 -21.04 -67.41
C ASN A 509 21.12 -20.64 -66.02
N ARG A 510 20.93 -19.33 -65.86
CA ARG A 510 20.32 -18.66 -64.70
C ARG A 510 18.81 -18.81 -64.81
N SER A 511 18.19 -19.55 -63.88
CA SER A 511 16.78 -19.40 -63.45
C SER A 511 16.48 -20.38 -62.31
N SER A 512 16.89 -20.09 -61.07
CA SER A 512 16.49 -20.91 -59.90
C SER A 512 16.74 -20.26 -58.52
N LEU A 513 16.73 -18.93 -58.40
CA LEU A 513 17.06 -18.27 -57.11
C LEU A 513 16.04 -17.24 -56.63
N TYR A 514 14.78 -17.30 -57.08
CA TYR A 514 13.75 -16.34 -56.69
C TYR A 514 12.63 -16.85 -55.76
N PHE A 515 12.74 -18.04 -55.16
CA PHE A 515 11.63 -18.57 -54.33
C PHE A 515 12.00 -19.09 -52.93
N ARG A 516 13.17 -18.72 -52.38
CA ARG A 516 13.58 -19.19 -51.04
C ARG A 516 13.85 -18.09 -50.00
N GLN A 517 13.45 -16.84 -50.24
CA GLN A 517 13.80 -15.71 -49.37
C GLN A 517 12.63 -14.96 -48.72
N HIS A 518 11.40 -15.50 -48.75
CA HIS A 518 10.20 -14.79 -48.25
C HIS A 518 9.57 -15.36 -46.97
N ALA A 519 10.37 -15.80 -45.99
CA ALA A 519 9.83 -16.28 -44.70
C ALA A 519 10.60 -15.89 -43.42
N ARG A 520 11.57 -14.95 -43.46
CA ARG A 520 12.30 -14.52 -42.24
C ARG A 520 12.67 -13.04 -42.16
N LYS A 521 11.88 -12.14 -42.74
CA LYS A 521 12.15 -10.69 -42.66
C LYS A 521 10.94 -9.84 -42.27
N PHE A 522 10.30 -10.18 -41.15
CA PHE A 522 9.55 -9.21 -40.36
C PHE A 522 9.64 -9.57 -38.87
N MET A 523 10.71 -9.08 -38.23
CA MET A 523 10.79 -8.65 -36.84
C MET A 523 12.24 -8.20 -36.59
N ASN A 524 12.53 -6.95 -36.94
CA ASN A 524 13.50 -6.10 -36.24
C ASN A 524 13.58 -4.75 -36.95
N ILE A 525 12.77 -3.79 -36.50
CA ILE A 525 13.17 -2.39 -36.56
C ILE A 525 12.88 -1.81 -35.19
N ASN A 526 13.90 -1.84 -34.34
CA ASN A 526 14.05 -0.87 -33.28
C ASN A 526 15.28 -0.03 -33.66
N ARG A 527 15.04 1.14 -34.27
CA ARG A 527 16.03 2.23 -34.32
C ARG A 527 15.34 3.56 -34.06
N ARG A 528 15.47 3.95 -32.80
CA ARG A 528 15.67 5.31 -32.29
C ARG A 528 16.22 6.27 -33.37
N TRP A 529 15.52 7.37 -33.57
CA TRP A 529 16.10 8.63 -34.05
C TRP A 529 15.47 9.77 -33.25
N SER A 530 16.31 10.45 -32.48
CA SER A 530 16.11 11.82 -32.07
C SER A 530 16.51 12.70 -33.25
N THR A 531 15.73 13.73 -33.60
CA THR A 531 16.20 15.13 -33.81
C THR A 531 14.98 16.02 -34.09
N THR A 532 14.91 17.11 -33.33
CA THR A 532 14.24 18.41 -33.53
C THR A 532 14.06 18.86 -34.99
N VAL A 533 12.90 19.43 -35.36
CA VAL A 533 12.70 20.73 -36.07
C VAL A 533 11.21 21.14 -35.99
N CYS A 534 11.00 22.45 -35.78
CA CYS A 534 9.78 23.26 -35.65
C CYS A 534 8.82 23.31 -36.89
N PRO A 535 7.66 24.01 -36.81
CA PRO A 535 6.42 23.73 -37.55
C PRO A 535 6.20 24.62 -38.80
N PRO A 536 5.14 24.37 -39.57
CA PRO A 536 4.45 25.44 -40.29
C PRO A 536 2.95 25.54 -39.94
N ASP A 537 2.60 26.76 -39.52
CA ASP A 537 1.50 27.60 -39.98
C ASP A 537 0.03 27.14 -39.98
N ILE A 538 -0.73 28.04 -39.35
CA ILE A 538 -2.17 28.23 -39.21
C ILE A 538 -2.84 28.46 -40.58
N PRO A 539 -4.13 28.12 -40.73
CA PRO A 539 -5.08 29.17 -41.12
C PRO A 539 -6.30 29.25 -40.19
N GLU A 540 -6.59 30.48 -39.80
CA GLU A 540 -7.80 30.94 -39.12
C GLU A 540 -9.01 30.99 -40.06
N ASP A 541 -10.17 31.10 -39.41
CA ASP A 541 -11.46 31.62 -39.87
C ASP A 541 -12.40 30.73 -40.70
N ASN A 542 -13.49 30.28 -40.05
CA ASN A 542 -14.75 31.02 -40.21
C ASN A 542 -15.81 30.72 -39.15
N ILE A 543 -16.46 31.82 -38.77
CA ILE A 543 -17.57 32.03 -37.83
C ILE A 543 -18.91 31.68 -38.50
N TYR A 544 -19.85 31.06 -37.78
CA TYR A 544 -21.27 31.44 -37.76
C TYR A 544 -22.02 30.88 -36.54
N ASP A 545 -22.96 31.70 -36.07
CA ASP A 545 -23.66 31.78 -34.79
C ASP A 545 -24.55 30.59 -34.33
N GLN A 546 -24.48 30.35 -33.01
CA GLN A 546 -25.52 30.26 -31.94
C GLN A 546 -27.04 30.16 -32.28
N PRO A 547 -27.93 29.87 -31.28
CA PRO A 547 -27.77 29.17 -29.99
C PRO A 547 -28.92 28.17 -29.69
N ASN A 548 -28.79 27.36 -28.64
CA ASN A 548 -29.98 27.03 -27.83
C ASN A 548 -29.62 26.82 -26.36
N GLU A 549 -30.32 27.60 -25.55
CA GLU A 549 -30.23 27.80 -24.11
C GLU A 549 -30.75 26.58 -23.33
N PHE A 550 -30.16 26.30 -22.17
CA PHE A 550 -30.94 25.97 -20.97
C PHE A 550 -30.24 26.58 -19.74
N HIS A 551 -31.01 27.45 -19.09
CA HIS A 551 -30.61 28.30 -17.98
C HIS A 551 -30.39 27.54 -16.67
N CYS A 552 -29.34 27.93 -15.95
CA CYS A 552 -29.25 27.84 -14.50
C CYS A 552 -29.82 29.12 -13.83
N LEU A 553 -30.13 28.95 -12.53
CA LEU A 553 -30.23 29.94 -11.43
C LEU A 553 -31.66 30.14 -10.85
N PRO A 554 -31.83 30.53 -9.56
CA PRO A 554 -30.82 31.11 -8.66
C PRO A 554 -30.79 30.61 -7.18
N SER A 555 -29.63 30.83 -6.55
CA SER A 555 -29.46 31.02 -5.10
C SER A 555 -30.17 32.30 -4.63
N ILE A 556 -30.77 32.24 -3.45
CA ILE A 556 -31.36 33.40 -2.76
C ILE A 556 -30.38 33.85 -1.66
N THR A 557 -30.06 35.14 -1.61
CA THR A 557 -29.51 35.79 -0.41
C THR A 557 -30.07 37.20 -0.22
N SER A 558 -30.46 37.46 1.03
CA SER A 558 -30.67 38.73 1.75
C SER A 558 -31.96 39.53 1.55
N MET A 559 -32.60 39.82 2.68
CA MET A 559 -33.29 41.08 2.93
C MET A 559 -32.55 41.82 4.06
N THR A 560 -32.13 43.05 3.74
CA THR A 560 -31.71 44.15 4.60
C THR A 560 -32.91 44.88 5.21
N VAL A 561 -32.79 45.51 6.39
CA VAL A 561 -33.34 46.86 6.66
C VAL A 561 -32.46 47.65 7.66
N ASN A 562 -32.26 48.92 7.30
CA ASN A 562 -31.55 50.03 7.93
C ASN A 562 -32.03 50.44 9.33
N GLN A 563 -31.20 51.21 10.05
CA GLN A 563 -31.62 52.50 10.62
C GLN A 563 -30.42 53.39 11.02
N SER A 564 -30.60 54.70 10.81
CA SER A 564 -29.70 55.82 11.12
C SER A 564 -30.35 56.76 12.14
N ASP A 565 -29.53 57.29 13.05
CA ASP A 565 -29.58 58.54 13.86
C ASP A 565 -30.91 59.20 14.27
N THR A 566 -31.06 59.50 15.58
CA THR A 566 -31.22 60.88 16.15
C THR A 566 -31.40 60.93 17.70
N THR A 567 -30.48 61.65 18.36
CA THR A 567 -30.61 62.64 19.47
C THR A 567 -31.38 62.43 20.80
N VAL A 568 -30.59 62.55 21.90
CA VAL A 568 -30.73 63.42 23.13
C VAL A 568 -31.91 63.20 24.13
N HIS A 569 -31.61 62.79 25.38
CA HIS A 569 -31.67 63.62 26.61
C HIS A 569 -31.33 62.84 27.93
N ASP A 570 -30.49 63.45 28.75
CA ASP A 570 -30.38 63.55 30.23
C ASP A 570 -30.42 62.35 31.19
N GLY A 571 -29.42 62.35 32.10
CA GLY A 571 -29.48 61.67 33.40
C GLY A 571 -28.14 61.62 34.16
N ASN A 572 -27.84 62.66 34.93
CA ASN A 572 -26.68 62.86 35.81
C ASN A 572 -26.51 61.82 36.96
N GLY A 573 -25.25 61.63 37.41
CA GLY A 573 -24.87 61.22 38.78
C GLY A 573 -23.48 60.56 38.86
N SER A 574 -22.36 61.29 39.05
CA SER A 574 -21.60 61.54 40.32
C SER A 574 -21.06 60.25 40.98
N PHE A 575 -19.77 59.89 40.85
CA PHE A 575 -18.51 60.35 41.52
C PHE A 575 -18.17 59.56 42.81
N GLU A 576 -16.86 59.33 43.00
CA GLU A 576 -16.09 58.74 44.14
C GLU A 576 -16.02 57.19 44.23
N ASP A 577 -14.93 56.56 44.68
CA ASP A 577 -13.47 56.68 44.61
C ASP A 577 -12.95 55.44 45.40
N GLU A 578 -11.64 55.13 45.30
CA GLU A 578 -10.83 54.23 46.17
C GLU A 578 -11.00 52.69 46.03
N ASP A 579 -9.97 51.83 46.11
CA ASP A 579 -8.52 51.92 45.93
C ASP A 579 -7.92 50.49 46.05
N ASN A 580 -6.73 50.31 45.47
CA ASN A 580 -5.62 49.38 45.79
C ASN A 580 -5.58 47.92 45.28
N ASP A 581 -4.71 47.75 44.27
CA ASP A 581 -3.44 46.98 44.25
C ASP A 581 -3.40 45.49 44.60
N VAL A 582 -2.85 44.66 43.69
CA VAL A 582 -1.48 44.06 43.80
C VAL A 582 -1.05 43.40 42.46
N ASP A 583 0.00 43.99 41.88
CA ASP A 583 1.18 43.48 41.15
C ASP A 583 1.24 42.04 40.57
N GLN A 584 1.62 41.96 39.28
CA GLN A 584 2.64 41.01 38.79
C GLN A 584 3.19 41.42 37.41
N THR A 585 4.27 42.20 37.45
CA THR A 585 5.46 42.18 36.57
C THR A 585 5.40 41.40 35.24
N GLU A 586 5.35 42.12 34.10
CA GLU A 586 5.70 41.60 32.77
C GLU A 586 6.96 42.32 32.25
N SER A 587 8.06 41.58 32.16
CA SER A 587 9.36 42.08 31.71
C SER A 587 9.45 42.06 30.19
N SER A 588 9.49 43.26 29.63
CA SER A 588 9.95 43.61 28.28
C SER A 588 11.28 42.93 27.91
N TYR A 589 11.27 42.21 26.78
CA TYR A 589 12.43 42.08 25.90
C TYR A 589 12.00 42.52 24.49
N HIS A 590 12.38 43.74 24.13
CA HIS A 590 12.47 44.18 22.75
C HIS A 590 13.70 43.48 22.11
N GLU A 591 13.46 42.68 21.09
CA GLU A 591 14.51 42.17 20.19
C GLU A 591 14.31 42.81 18.79
N PRO A 592 15.38 43.19 18.08
CA PRO A 592 15.33 44.27 17.09
C PRO A 592 14.83 43.81 15.72
N LEU A 593 14.26 44.76 14.98
CA LEU A 593 13.89 44.70 13.56
C LEU A 593 14.93 43.95 12.72
N ASN A 594 14.64 42.69 12.41
CA ASN A 594 15.29 41.98 11.32
C ASN A 594 14.43 42.23 10.08
N GLN A 595 14.98 42.93 9.08
CA GLN A 595 14.35 43.06 7.77
C GLN A 595 14.21 41.66 7.18
N GLU A 596 13.01 41.07 7.26
CA GLU A 596 12.70 39.84 6.55
C GLU A 596 12.75 40.14 5.05
N ASN A 597 13.76 39.59 4.38
CA ASN A 597 13.80 39.51 2.93
C ASN A 597 12.67 38.57 2.50
N HIS A 598 11.47 39.13 2.34
CA HIS A 598 10.30 38.44 1.83
C HIS A 598 10.58 37.95 0.41
N ILE A 599 10.82 36.64 0.28
CA ILE A 599 11.09 36.00 -1.01
C ILE A 599 9.80 35.99 -1.81
N LYS A 600 9.80 36.69 -2.95
CA LYS A 600 8.66 36.72 -3.88
C LYS A 600 8.69 35.52 -4.81
N ALA A 601 7.51 34.97 -5.06
CA ALA A 601 7.31 33.87 -5.98
C ALA A 601 6.09 34.11 -6.88
N CYS A 602 6.13 33.55 -8.08
CA CYS A 602 5.03 33.56 -9.03
C CYS A 602 4.35 32.19 -9.07
N VAL A 603 3.02 32.17 -9.11
CA VAL A 603 2.23 30.96 -9.26
C VAL A 603 2.27 30.44 -10.70
N LEU A 604 2.57 29.16 -10.87
CA LEU A 604 2.68 28.46 -12.16
C LEU A 604 1.39 27.75 -12.58
N TYR A 605 0.60 27.28 -11.62
CA TYR A 605 -0.62 26.49 -11.84
C TYR A 605 -1.71 26.92 -10.85
N ASP A 606 -2.97 26.89 -11.28
CA ASP A 606 -4.11 27.14 -10.41
C ASP A 606 -4.19 26.04 -9.35
N PHE A 607 -4.51 26.43 -8.11
CA PHE A 607 -4.75 25.49 -7.02
C PHE A 607 -5.93 25.97 -6.17
N ASN A 608 -6.91 25.09 -5.97
CA ASN A 608 -8.08 25.37 -5.15
C ASN A 608 -7.91 24.71 -3.78
N GLY A 609 -7.65 25.53 -2.76
CA GLY A 609 -7.50 25.10 -1.37
C GLY A 609 -8.80 24.53 -0.74
N HIS A 610 -9.96 24.81 -1.33
CA HIS A 610 -11.25 24.25 -0.89
C HIS A 610 -11.49 22.82 -1.39
N GLY A 611 -10.58 22.27 -2.20
CA GLY A 611 -10.69 20.96 -2.81
C GLY A 611 -11.83 20.84 -3.84
N ILE A 612 -12.03 19.63 -4.32
CA ILE A 612 -13.14 19.29 -5.25
C ILE A 612 -14.23 18.63 -4.40
N ASN A 613 -15.49 19.04 -4.58
CA ASN A 613 -16.66 18.50 -3.87
C ASN A 613 -16.71 18.76 -2.34
N GLY A 614 -16.15 19.88 -1.86
CA GLY A 614 -16.31 20.31 -0.46
C GLY A 614 -15.37 19.66 0.55
N CYS A 615 -14.39 18.86 0.12
CA CYS A 615 -13.29 18.40 0.96
C CYS A 615 -12.25 19.53 1.12
N GLN A 616 -12.37 20.32 2.18
CA GLN A 616 -11.45 21.41 2.47
C GLN A 616 -10.08 20.87 2.93
N TYR A 617 -9.00 21.28 2.28
CA TYR A 617 -7.66 21.05 2.79
C TYR A 617 -7.40 22.01 3.96
N ILE A 618 -7.03 21.46 5.12
CA ILE A 618 -6.81 22.26 6.34
C ILE A 618 -5.71 23.29 6.06
N ASN A 619 -6.05 24.58 6.27
CA ASN A 619 -5.14 25.73 6.09
C ASN A 619 -4.54 25.88 4.67
N ALA A 620 -5.17 25.33 3.63
CA ALA A 620 -4.73 25.50 2.25
C ALA A 620 -5.25 26.82 1.65
N ALA A 621 -4.37 27.53 0.94
CA ALA A 621 -4.74 28.74 0.21
C ALA A 621 -5.17 28.41 -1.23
N SER A 622 -6.09 29.18 -1.79
CA SER A 622 -6.38 29.12 -3.23
C SER A 622 -5.54 30.14 -3.97
N ILE A 623 -4.91 29.73 -5.07
CA ILE A 623 -3.99 30.53 -5.87
C ILE A 623 -4.32 30.38 -7.36
N ASN A 624 -4.10 31.44 -8.14
CA ASN A 624 -4.29 31.42 -9.59
C ASN A 624 -2.97 31.62 -10.33
N VAL A 625 -2.84 31.05 -11.53
CA VAL A 625 -1.67 31.21 -12.41
C VAL A 625 -1.33 32.69 -12.59
N GLY A 626 -0.04 33.01 -12.44
CA GLY A 626 0.48 34.37 -12.60
C GLY A 626 0.31 35.28 -11.38
N GLU A 627 -0.31 34.79 -10.30
CA GLU A 627 -0.40 35.54 -9.05
C GLU A 627 0.98 35.64 -8.37
N ASN A 628 1.31 36.85 -7.89
CA ASN A 628 2.52 37.09 -7.11
C ASN A 628 2.21 36.88 -5.63
N ILE A 629 3.01 36.03 -5.00
CA ILE A 629 2.86 35.64 -3.61
C ILE A 629 4.19 35.78 -2.88
N GLU A 630 4.11 35.81 -1.56
CA GLU A 630 5.26 35.92 -0.67
C GLU A 630 5.45 34.60 0.08
N ILE A 631 6.66 34.08 0.11
CA ILE A 631 6.97 32.85 0.84
C ILE A 631 7.21 33.20 2.30
N LEU A 632 6.42 32.60 3.19
CA LEU A 632 6.58 32.69 4.65
C LEU A 632 7.43 31.55 5.20
N GLU A 633 7.21 30.32 4.69
CA GLU A 633 7.97 29.14 5.10
C GLU A 633 8.27 28.25 3.89
N ASP A 634 9.55 27.94 3.68
CA ASP A 634 10.03 27.04 2.63
C ASP A 634 9.65 25.57 2.90
N ASP A 635 9.53 24.80 1.81
CA ASP A 635 9.32 23.36 1.83
C ASP A 635 10.45 22.61 2.55
N ARG A 636 10.11 21.88 3.61
CA ARG A 636 11.06 21.07 4.40
C ARG A 636 11.17 19.62 3.93
N GLY A 637 10.67 19.32 2.73
CA GLY A 637 10.65 17.99 2.10
C GLY A 637 9.30 17.29 2.18
N ASP A 638 8.23 17.99 2.57
CA ASP A 638 6.85 17.49 2.61
C ASP A 638 6.03 17.89 1.37
N GLY A 639 6.59 18.74 0.50
CA GLY A 639 5.97 19.15 -0.76
C GLY A 639 5.06 20.36 -0.64
N TRP A 640 5.02 21.02 0.52
CA TRP A 640 4.15 22.18 0.79
C TRP A 640 4.96 23.41 1.18
N THR A 641 4.58 24.57 0.63
CA THR A 641 5.16 25.86 0.97
C THR A 641 4.08 26.75 1.59
N ARG A 642 4.40 27.46 2.68
CA ARG A 642 3.49 28.42 3.30
C ARG A 642 3.66 29.78 2.65
N ILE A 643 2.57 30.34 2.16
CA ILE A 643 2.58 31.58 1.38
C ILE A 643 1.62 32.61 1.97
N LYS A 644 1.90 33.88 1.66
CA LYS A 644 1.03 35.03 1.93
C LYS A 644 0.67 35.71 0.60
N LYS A 645 -0.62 35.95 0.42
CA LYS A 645 -1.17 36.63 -0.75
C LYS A 645 -1.15 38.15 -0.56
N SER A 646 -1.35 38.88 -1.66
CA SER A 646 -1.44 40.35 -1.65
C SER A 646 -2.60 40.89 -0.81
N ASP A 647 -3.67 40.11 -0.62
CA ASP A 647 -4.82 40.41 0.24
C ASP A 647 -4.54 40.19 1.74
N GLY A 648 -3.33 39.75 2.10
CA GLY A 648 -2.92 39.49 3.48
C GLY A 648 -3.30 38.10 4.01
N SER A 649 -4.07 37.31 3.27
CA SER A 649 -4.37 35.92 3.63
C SER A 649 -3.15 35.02 3.48
N ALA A 650 -3.04 34.01 4.34
CA ALA A 650 -1.94 33.06 4.35
C ALA A 650 -2.45 31.62 4.36
N GLY A 651 -1.72 30.71 3.74
CA GLY A 651 -2.04 29.30 3.71
C GLY A 651 -0.99 28.47 2.98
N PHE A 652 -1.20 27.17 2.91
CA PHE A 652 -0.29 26.23 2.28
C PHE A 652 -0.67 25.96 0.82
N VAL A 653 0.34 25.86 -0.04
CA VAL A 653 0.21 25.50 -1.46
C VAL A 653 1.29 24.47 -1.82
N PRO A 654 1.07 23.61 -2.85
CA PRO A 654 2.10 22.69 -3.29
C PRO A 654 3.33 23.43 -3.81
N SER A 655 4.52 23.07 -3.35
CA SER A 655 5.77 23.77 -3.70
C SER A 655 6.07 23.71 -5.21
N SER A 656 5.59 22.69 -5.90
CA SER A 656 5.72 22.55 -7.36
C SER A 656 4.85 23.51 -8.17
N TYR A 657 3.92 24.23 -7.53
CA TYR A 657 2.97 25.14 -8.17
C TYR A 657 3.47 26.59 -8.16
N ILE A 658 4.64 26.85 -7.58
CA ILE A 658 5.20 28.18 -7.41
C ILE A 658 6.65 28.21 -7.90
N ARG A 659 7.10 29.37 -8.37
CA ARG A 659 8.49 29.61 -8.80
C ARG A 659 9.03 30.82 -8.08
N ILE A 660 10.16 30.64 -7.39
CA ILE A 660 10.88 31.73 -6.72
C ILE A 660 11.54 32.63 -7.76
N ASP A 661 11.29 33.94 -7.68
CA ASP A 661 11.92 34.92 -8.55
C ASP A 661 13.36 35.16 -8.09
N SER A 662 14.31 34.60 -8.82
CA SER A 662 15.74 34.58 -8.47
C SER A 662 16.49 35.90 -8.79
N GLN A 663 15.79 37.01 -8.99
CA GLN A 663 16.42 38.31 -9.33
C GLN A 663 16.82 39.18 -8.14
N ILE A 664 16.81 38.68 -6.90
CA ILE A 664 17.29 39.44 -5.71
C ILE A 664 18.30 38.62 -4.89
N LEU A 665 19.33 38.06 -5.54
CA LEU A 665 20.46 37.40 -4.87
C LEU A 665 21.83 37.76 -5.46
N SER A 666 21.97 38.92 -6.10
CA SER A 666 23.22 39.35 -6.76
C SER A 666 23.85 40.64 -6.21
N THR A 667 23.70 40.94 -4.92
CA THR A 667 24.40 42.07 -4.27
C THR A 667 24.79 41.81 -2.81
N SER A 668 25.38 40.65 -2.49
CA SER A 668 25.96 40.42 -1.15
C SER A 668 27.20 39.51 -1.15
N SER A 669 27.92 39.38 -2.25
CA SER A 669 29.15 38.54 -2.30
C SER A 669 30.21 39.17 -3.20
N SER A 670 30.66 40.37 -2.83
CA SER A 670 31.93 40.95 -3.28
C SER A 670 32.24 42.12 -2.37
N LEU A 671 32.77 41.82 -1.17
CA LEU A 671 33.57 42.72 -0.33
C LEU A 671 33.92 41.98 0.97
N GLN A 672 34.92 41.11 0.91
CA GLN A 672 35.91 40.86 1.97
C GLN A 672 36.81 39.71 1.54
N MET A 673 38.09 39.79 1.91
CA MET A 673 39.19 38.85 1.65
C MET A 673 40.11 39.21 0.49
N GLU A 674 40.76 40.37 0.57
CA GLU A 674 42.18 40.47 0.17
C GLU A 674 42.91 41.56 0.97
N SER A 675 43.43 41.21 2.15
CA SER A 675 44.60 41.87 2.76
C SER A 675 45.16 41.09 3.97
N GLY A 676 46.40 40.60 3.87
CA GLY A 676 47.27 40.20 5.00
C GLY A 676 47.68 38.72 4.99
N ARG A 677 48.72 38.32 4.25
CA ARG A 677 50.13 38.12 4.71
C ARG A 677 50.29 37.26 5.97
N PHE A 678 50.75 36.02 5.84
CA PHE A 678 52.16 35.60 5.82
C PHE A 678 52.30 34.17 5.30
#